data_AF-A0A816KYQ1-F1
#
_entry.id   AF-A0A816KYQ1-F1
#
_cell.length_a   1.000
_cell.length_b   1.000
_cell.length_c   1.000
_cell.angle_alpha   90.00
_cell.angle_beta   90.00
_cell.angle_gamma   90.00
#
_symmetry.space_group_name_H-M   'P 1'
#
loop_
_entity.id
_entity.type
_entity.pdbx_description
1 polymer ?
#
loop_
_entity_poly.entity_id
_entity_poly.type
_entity_poly.pdbx_seq_one_letter_code
_entity_poly.pdbx_strand_id
1 'polypeptide(L)'
;MAKSRSVVELTTRYDLGGVDKIRSLCLSPHSDSQTLVYLGTFSGSLLLLSLDTSTNIVARLGTVSLSASPVESIFVLGQERGKVLALCNGYLFLVDSLLSRPAKRLGGVLKGINVVARRVRGRESSSSTDLLLLPSEVSAESSSSKKFLQMIGGGSRVSDVKGKDLRREGVHQGRYVFAVAISERMLLIELQCDEEDGKGDSFVVLKEIVGIVGVKTMVWLDDYVVAGTDKGYSLISCVTGQSGVIFTLPDVSGPPLLKLLCKEWKVLLLVDNVGVVVDTNGQPVGGSLVFRRRPDSVGELSFYLVTVGDGKMEIHQKKSGACVQSVGFGPEGCGPSVLAVDEAGDGNLLAVTTMSKVIFYRRVPYEEQIKDLLRKKRYREAISLVEELDSEGEISKEMLSFLHAQIGYLLLFDLRFEEAVNQFLKSESMEPSEVFPFIMRDPNRWSLQVPRNRYWGLHPPPAPLEDVVDNGLAAIQRAIFLRKAGMDTPVDEEFSSNPPSIADLLESAIKNMTRYLEVSREKELSHPVREGIDTLLMLLYRALNRVEDMENLASSVNNCVVEELESLLNESEHLRTLAFLYASKGMSAKALAIWRLFAKNYSSGLWQDSDDLVPYLHENELIRLSGKEAAAAEAARILEEPCDPELALQHLSWISDINPLFAIQVLTSDKRTEELLPEKVIQAIDPQQVEIIQRYLQWLIEDRDYNDPQLHTSYALSLAKSALECVEVQNGNQETDAGSREAHDCNVGSISLFESDVRERLQTFLQSSDLYNPEELLNLIEGSELWLEKAILYRRIGQETVVLQILALKLEDCAAAEQYCVEIGRPDAFMQLLDMYLDPQNGKEPMFKAAVRLLHNHGESLDPLQVLEKLSPDMPLKLASDTILRMLRARVHHHRQGQIVHNVSRALDVDSRLARLEERSRHVQINDESLCDSCFARLGTKLFAMYPDDTIVCYKCYRRLGESKSVTGRDFKRDVLIKPGWLVNR
;
A
#
# COMPACT_ATOMS: atom_id res chain seq x y z
N MET A 1 -1.45 -50.10 9.30
CA MET A 1 -1.54 -48.64 9.13
C MET A 1 -0.48 -48.22 8.13
N ALA A 2 -0.94 -47.65 7.02
CA ALA A 2 -0.23 -47.58 5.74
C ALA A 2 1.03 -46.70 5.78
N LYS A 3 2.07 -47.12 5.07
CA LYS A 3 3.28 -46.35 4.76
C LYS A 3 2.85 -45.09 3.99
N SER A 4 2.86 -43.90 4.60
CA SER A 4 2.39 -42.67 3.94
C SER A 4 3.41 -42.12 2.94
N ARG A 5 4.68 -42.02 3.30
CA ARG A 5 5.79 -41.60 2.41
C ARG A 5 7.17 -42.05 2.90
N SER A 6 8.16 -42.15 2.01
CA SER A 6 9.56 -42.41 2.37
C SER A 6 10.27 -41.10 2.73
N VAL A 7 10.59 -40.92 4.00
CA VAL A 7 11.44 -39.81 4.48
C VAL A 7 12.92 -40.19 4.38
N VAL A 8 13.24 -41.47 4.57
CA VAL A 8 14.59 -42.02 4.41
C VAL A 8 14.59 -43.28 3.56
N GLU A 9 15.69 -43.46 2.83
CA GLU A 9 15.94 -44.60 1.96
C GLU A 9 17.25 -45.30 2.33
N LEU A 10 17.27 -46.63 2.20
CA LEU A 10 18.45 -47.44 2.50
C LEU A 10 19.54 -47.17 1.46
N THR A 11 20.72 -46.79 1.93
CA THR A 11 21.89 -46.54 1.07
C THR A 11 22.77 -47.78 0.97
N THR A 12 23.30 -48.25 2.10
CA THR A 12 24.25 -49.37 2.13
C THR A 12 24.35 -49.98 3.53
N ARG A 13 24.98 -51.15 3.63
CA ARG A 13 25.17 -51.91 4.88
C ARG A 13 26.61 -52.37 4.99
N TYR A 14 27.19 -52.27 6.18
CA TYR A 14 28.53 -52.74 6.50
C TYR A 14 28.48 -53.70 7.70
N ASP A 15 29.11 -54.87 7.58
CA ASP A 15 29.19 -55.88 8.64
C ASP A 15 30.62 -55.95 9.19
N LEU A 16 30.76 -55.92 10.52
CA LEU A 16 32.06 -56.02 11.21
C LEU A 16 32.57 -57.46 11.32
N GLY A 17 31.81 -58.46 10.85
CA GLY A 17 32.26 -59.85 10.81
C GLY A 17 32.23 -60.56 12.17
N GLY A 18 31.44 -60.06 13.13
CA GLY A 18 31.09 -60.77 14.37
C GLY A 18 32.16 -60.87 15.46
N VAL A 19 33.40 -60.44 15.21
CA VAL A 19 34.51 -60.52 16.18
C VAL A 19 34.41 -59.44 17.26
N ASP A 20 33.79 -58.30 16.93
CA ASP A 20 33.70 -57.14 17.82
C ASP A 20 32.32 -56.51 17.77
N LYS A 21 31.82 -56.01 18.91
CA LYS A 21 30.48 -55.41 19.02
C LYS A 21 30.57 -53.88 19.02
N ILE A 22 29.64 -53.20 18.34
CA ILE A 22 29.57 -51.73 18.30
C ILE A 22 28.94 -51.20 19.58
N ARG A 23 29.59 -50.21 20.21
CA ARG A 23 29.09 -49.49 21.40
C ARG A 23 28.71 -48.04 21.09
N SER A 24 29.49 -47.34 20.29
CA SER A 24 29.29 -45.91 19.98
C SER A 24 29.58 -45.62 18.52
N LEU A 25 28.96 -44.56 18.01
CA LEU A 25 28.99 -44.16 16.61
C LEU A 25 29.02 -42.64 16.51
N CYS A 26 29.86 -42.11 15.62
CA CYS A 26 29.89 -40.68 15.29
C CYS A 26 30.14 -40.51 13.79
N LEU A 27 29.43 -39.57 13.16
CA LEU A 27 29.60 -39.20 11.76
C LEU A 27 30.33 -37.86 11.68
N SER A 28 31.23 -37.73 10.71
CA SER A 28 31.90 -36.48 10.38
C SER A 28 31.94 -36.30 8.87
N PRO A 29 31.35 -35.23 8.32
CA PRO A 29 31.52 -34.89 6.92
C PRO A 29 33.00 -34.53 6.68
N HIS A 30 33.58 -35.03 5.59
CA HIS A 30 34.98 -34.78 5.22
C HIS A 30 35.10 -34.07 3.86
N SER A 31 34.21 -34.38 2.93
CA SER A 31 33.97 -33.64 1.68
C SER A 31 32.50 -33.81 1.26
N ASP A 32 32.07 -33.11 0.21
CA ASP A 32 30.70 -33.20 -0.33
C ASP A 32 30.27 -34.64 -0.64
N SER A 33 31.23 -35.51 -1.00
CA SER A 33 30.97 -36.91 -1.33
C SER A 33 31.46 -37.91 -0.28
N GLN A 34 32.28 -37.51 0.69
CA GLN A 34 32.86 -38.44 1.66
C GLN A 34 32.49 -38.08 3.10
N THR A 35 31.93 -39.07 3.80
CA THR A 35 31.64 -39.00 5.23
C THR A 35 32.50 -40.03 5.97
N LEU A 36 33.24 -39.57 6.97
CA LEU A 36 34.00 -40.41 7.88
C LEU A 36 33.08 -40.91 9.00
N VAL A 37 33.17 -42.21 9.29
CA VAL A 37 32.34 -42.91 10.26
C VAL A 37 33.24 -43.52 11.33
N TYR A 38 33.13 -43.01 12.55
CA TYR A 38 33.91 -43.50 13.69
C TYR A 38 33.05 -44.48 14.49
N LEU A 39 33.54 -45.71 14.67
CA LEU A 39 32.88 -46.75 15.45
C LEU A 39 33.72 -47.10 16.68
N GLY A 40 33.12 -46.97 17.86
CA GLY A 40 33.71 -47.43 19.11
C GLY A 40 33.20 -48.83 19.44
N THR A 41 34.11 -49.76 19.70
CA THR A 41 33.75 -51.15 20.03
C THR A 41 33.65 -51.40 21.54
N PHE A 42 32.97 -52.48 21.91
CA PHE A 42 32.97 -52.98 23.29
C PHE A 42 34.35 -53.50 23.75
N SER A 43 35.21 -53.94 22.82
CA SER A 43 36.60 -54.32 23.12
C SER A 43 37.52 -53.13 23.42
N GLY A 44 37.07 -51.89 23.15
CA GLY A 44 37.85 -50.67 23.38
C GLY A 44 38.71 -50.23 22.21
N SER A 45 38.33 -50.61 21.00
CA SER A 45 38.96 -50.16 19.75
C SER A 45 38.09 -49.11 19.06
N LEU A 46 38.74 -48.15 18.41
CA LEU A 46 38.13 -47.16 17.53
C LEU A 46 38.41 -47.54 16.08
N LEU A 47 37.36 -47.69 15.28
CA LEU A 47 37.42 -48.04 13.86
C LEU A 47 37.01 -46.82 13.04
N LEU A 48 37.71 -46.59 11.92
CA LEU A 48 37.36 -45.55 10.95
C LEU A 48 36.90 -46.20 9.65
N LEU A 49 35.68 -45.87 9.22
CA LEU A 49 35.17 -46.17 7.89
C LEU A 49 35.04 -44.87 7.08
N SER A 50 35.15 -44.98 5.77
CA SER A 50 34.79 -43.92 4.81
C SER A 50 33.59 -44.39 4.02
N LEU A 51 32.52 -43.60 4.04
CA LEU A 51 31.37 -43.75 3.16
C LEU A 51 31.50 -42.75 2.03
N ASP A 52 31.58 -43.23 0.80
CA ASP A 52 31.40 -42.41 -0.39
C ASP A 52 29.90 -42.35 -0.72
N THR A 53 29.30 -41.17 -0.57
CA THR A 53 27.87 -40.94 -0.79
C THR A 53 27.50 -40.99 -2.27
N SER A 54 28.45 -40.84 -3.19
CA SER A 54 28.21 -40.91 -4.64
C SER A 54 28.14 -42.36 -5.13
N THR A 55 29.03 -43.22 -4.64
CA THR A 55 29.11 -44.64 -5.04
C THR A 55 28.41 -45.59 -4.07
N ASN A 56 28.01 -45.10 -2.88
CA ASN A 56 27.45 -45.89 -1.76
C ASN A 56 28.39 -47.01 -1.27
N ILE A 57 29.69 -46.87 -1.52
CA ILE A 57 30.72 -47.83 -1.12
C ILE A 57 31.26 -47.44 0.26
N VAL A 58 31.40 -48.44 1.14
CA VAL A 58 32.01 -48.29 2.47
C VAL A 58 33.38 -48.96 2.47
N ALA A 59 34.41 -48.19 2.80
CA ALA A 59 35.79 -48.69 2.95
C ALA A 59 36.26 -48.54 4.39
N ARG A 60 37.03 -49.51 4.91
CA ARG A 60 37.68 -49.42 6.22
C ARG A 60 39.04 -48.76 6.07
N LEU A 61 39.25 -47.62 6.75
CA LEU A 61 40.48 -46.83 6.64
C LEU A 61 41.50 -47.13 7.75
N GLY A 62 41.05 -47.36 8.99
CA GLY A 62 41.97 -47.47 10.12
C GLY A 62 41.36 -48.09 11.37
N THR A 63 42.22 -48.44 12.33
CA THR A 63 41.83 -48.98 13.65
C THR A 63 42.88 -48.65 14.69
N VAL A 64 42.46 -48.15 15.85
CA VAL A 64 43.34 -47.86 17.00
C VAL A 64 42.73 -48.45 18.26
N SER A 65 43.51 -49.19 19.05
CA SER A 65 43.08 -49.70 20.35
C SER A 65 43.34 -48.65 21.44
N LEU A 66 42.31 -48.33 22.23
CA LEU A 66 42.39 -47.35 23.33
C LEU A 66 42.65 -48.03 24.67
N SER A 67 41.83 -49.04 25.00
CA SER A 67 41.93 -49.87 26.21
C SER A 67 41.16 -51.18 26.02
N ALA A 68 41.09 -52.03 27.05
CA ALA A 68 40.28 -53.27 27.04
C ALA A 68 38.85 -53.08 27.58
N SER A 69 38.28 -51.88 27.40
CA SER A 69 36.98 -51.47 27.93
C SER A 69 36.19 -50.72 26.87
N PRO A 70 34.85 -50.70 26.93
CA PRO A 70 34.03 -50.11 25.87
C PRO A 70 34.36 -48.63 25.62
N VAL A 71 34.32 -48.22 24.35
CA VAL A 71 34.38 -46.81 23.96
C VAL A 71 32.98 -46.20 24.13
N GLU A 72 32.80 -45.35 25.12
CA GLU A 72 31.49 -44.86 25.57
C GLU A 72 30.96 -43.71 24.71
N SER A 73 31.81 -42.76 24.34
CA SER A 73 31.46 -41.62 23.49
C SER A 73 32.63 -41.18 22.62
N ILE A 74 32.30 -40.60 21.47
CA ILE A 74 33.25 -40.15 20.44
C ILE A 74 32.86 -38.73 20.04
N PHE A 75 33.82 -37.81 20.03
CA PHE A 75 33.64 -36.43 19.60
C PHE A 75 34.71 -36.07 18.57
N VAL A 76 34.30 -35.61 17.40
CA VAL A 76 35.20 -35.14 16.36
C VAL A 76 35.43 -33.62 16.51
N LEU A 77 36.69 -33.20 16.53
CA LEU A 77 37.13 -31.83 16.81
C LEU A 77 37.70 -31.18 15.54
N GLY A 78 36.91 -30.34 14.86
CA GLY A 78 37.32 -29.65 13.62
C GLY A 78 37.02 -30.45 12.33
N GLN A 79 36.87 -29.77 11.19
CA GLN A 79 36.38 -30.37 9.93
C GLN A 79 37.50 -30.86 8.97
N GLU A 80 38.66 -30.18 8.88
CA GLU A 80 39.63 -30.49 7.80
C GLU A 80 40.89 -31.25 8.25
N ARG A 81 41.37 -31.08 9.49
CA ARG A 81 42.51 -31.82 10.09
C ARG A 81 42.29 -32.07 11.59
N GLY A 82 41.10 -32.53 11.92
CA GLY A 82 40.64 -32.61 13.31
C GLY A 82 41.31 -33.68 14.17
N LYS A 83 41.20 -33.53 15.49
CA LYS A 83 41.48 -34.60 16.46
C LYS A 83 40.16 -35.26 16.88
N VAL A 84 40.20 -36.52 17.28
CA VAL A 84 39.04 -37.26 17.79
C VAL A 84 39.25 -37.51 19.28
N LEU A 85 38.28 -37.07 20.07
CA LEU A 85 38.24 -37.30 21.50
C LEU A 85 37.32 -38.48 21.80
N ALA A 86 37.84 -39.50 22.46
CA ALA A 86 37.09 -40.69 22.84
C ALA A 86 37.12 -40.91 24.36
N LEU A 87 35.96 -41.21 24.96
CA LEU A 87 35.84 -41.62 26.35
C LEU A 87 35.93 -43.15 26.43
N CYS A 88 36.89 -43.66 27.19
CA CYS A 88 37.09 -45.09 27.36
C CYS A 88 37.63 -45.38 28.77
N ASN A 89 36.99 -46.29 29.50
CA ASN A 89 37.35 -46.66 30.89
C ASN A 89 37.50 -45.47 31.85
N GLY A 90 36.61 -44.47 31.74
CA GLY A 90 36.65 -43.27 32.57
C GLY A 90 37.85 -42.34 32.34
N TYR A 91 38.54 -42.48 31.19
CA TYR A 91 39.60 -41.58 30.73
C TYR A 91 39.30 -41.05 29.33
N LEU A 92 39.78 -39.85 29.06
CA LEU A 92 39.74 -39.23 27.74
C LEU A 92 41.00 -39.57 26.93
N PHE A 93 40.80 -40.02 25.70
CA PHE A 93 41.84 -40.31 24.72
C PHE A 93 41.70 -39.36 23.54
N LEU A 94 42.82 -38.79 23.11
CA LEU A 94 42.92 -37.94 21.94
C LEU A 94 43.63 -38.71 20.82
N VAL A 95 43.00 -38.80 19.66
CA VAL A 95 43.50 -39.50 18.47
C VAL A 95 43.48 -38.55 17.29
N ASP A 96 44.32 -38.79 16.30
CA ASP A 96 44.27 -38.11 15.00
C ASP A 96 43.01 -38.55 14.22
N SER A 97 42.38 -37.68 13.42
CA SER A 97 41.17 -37.99 12.63
C SER A 97 41.32 -39.21 11.73
N LEU A 98 42.51 -39.42 11.15
CA LEU A 98 42.75 -40.57 10.26
C LEU A 98 43.11 -41.87 11.02
N LEU A 99 43.12 -41.84 12.35
CA LEU A 99 43.54 -42.95 13.22
C LEU A 99 44.95 -43.48 12.87
N SER A 100 45.82 -42.62 12.35
CA SER A 100 47.17 -42.97 11.87
C SER A 100 48.21 -43.06 12.99
N ARG A 101 47.98 -42.34 14.10
CA ARG A 101 48.86 -42.26 15.28
C ARG A 101 48.25 -43.01 16.47
N PRO A 102 49.07 -43.52 17.40
CA PRO A 102 48.56 -44.17 18.60
C PRO A 102 47.78 -43.16 19.46
N ALA A 103 46.76 -43.65 20.17
CA ALA A 103 45.93 -42.81 21.02
C ALA A 103 46.73 -42.23 22.20
N LYS A 104 46.62 -40.90 22.38
CA LYS A 104 47.23 -40.20 23.51
C LYS A 104 46.20 -40.05 24.63
N ARG A 105 46.47 -40.66 25.77
CA ARG A 105 45.64 -40.45 26.97
C ARG A 105 45.90 -39.06 27.55
N LEU A 106 44.83 -38.30 27.79
CA LEU A 106 44.94 -37.01 28.48
C LEU A 106 45.20 -37.27 29.98
N GLY A 107 46.38 -36.89 30.46
CA GLY A 107 46.84 -37.15 31.84
C GLY A 107 46.48 -36.04 32.83
N GLY A 108 46.03 -36.40 34.03
CA GLY A 108 45.74 -35.47 35.14
C GLY A 108 44.60 -35.96 36.06
N VAL A 109 44.09 -35.07 36.94
CA VAL A 109 43.07 -35.31 37.99
C VAL A 109 41.71 -35.86 37.46
N LEU A 110 41.54 -35.94 36.14
CA LEU A 110 40.36 -36.45 35.45
C LEU A 110 40.34 -37.99 35.35
N LYS A 111 40.18 -38.67 36.48
CA LYS A 111 39.96 -40.12 36.55
C LYS A 111 38.52 -40.41 36.96
N GLY A 112 37.87 -41.38 36.31
CA GLY A 112 36.51 -41.80 36.65
C GLY A 112 35.43 -40.90 36.02
N ILE A 113 35.67 -40.48 34.78
CA ILE A 113 34.69 -39.72 34.00
C ILE A 113 33.53 -40.64 33.64
N ASN A 114 32.30 -40.21 33.93
CA ASN A 114 31.09 -40.94 33.59
C ASN A 114 30.50 -40.48 32.25
N VAL A 115 30.50 -39.17 32.00
CA VAL A 115 29.87 -38.55 30.83
C VAL A 115 30.67 -37.32 30.43
N VAL A 116 30.67 -37.02 29.13
CA VAL A 116 31.28 -35.82 28.56
C VAL A 116 30.26 -35.17 27.62
N ALA A 117 30.16 -33.84 27.63
CA ALA A 117 29.35 -33.07 26.71
C ALA A 117 30.13 -31.86 26.23
N ARG A 118 30.09 -31.59 24.93
CA ARG A 118 30.71 -30.42 24.31
C ARG A 118 29.76 -29.23 24.44
N ARG A 119 30.30 -28.04 24.71
CA ARG A 119 29.53 -26.78 24.66
C ARG A 119 29.09 -26.49 23.22
N VAL A 120 27.79 -26.33 23.01
CA VAL A 120 27.22 -25.84 21.75
C VAL A 120 26.73 -24.40 22.00
N ARG A 121 27.11 -23.44 21.14
CA ARG A 121 26.74 -22.01 21.26
C ARG A 121 25.70 -21.64 20.19
N GLY A 122 24.65 -20.91 20.58
CA GLY A 122 23.58 -20.49 19.68
C GLY A 122 24.04 -19.38 18.72
N ARG A 123 23.45 -19.30 17.53
CA ARG A 123 23.75 -18.25 16.53
C ARG A 123 23.18 -16.87 16.91
N GLU A 124 22.19 -16.81 17.80
CA GLU A 124 21.42 -15.59 18.11
C GLU A 124 21.67 -15.00 19.51
N SER A 125 22.48 -15.65 20.36
CA SER A 125 22.72 -15.18 21.74
C SER A 125 23.89 -14.19 21.82
N SER A 126 23.63 -12.94 21.45
CA SER A 126 24.53 -11.79 21.69
C SER A 126 24.78 -11.49 23.18
N SER A 127 24.14 -12.23 24.09
CA SER A 127 24.23 -12.10 25.55
C SER A 127 24.96 -13.27 26.26
N SER A 128 25.46 -14.28 25.53
CA SER A 128 26.14 -15.40 26.18
C SER A 128 27.46 -14.96 26.81
N THR A 129 27.62 -15.23 28.10
CA THR A 129 28.80 -14.79 28.86
C THR A 129 30.00 -15.60 28.42
N ASP A 130 31.08 -14.95 27.97
CA ASP A 130 32.35 -15.64 27.80
C ASP A 130 32.85 -16.05 29.19
N LEU A 131 32.74 -17.35 29.50
CA LEU A 131 33.25 -18.01 30.71
C LEU A 131 34.79 -17.83 30.91
N LEU A 132 35.45 -17.05 30.05
CA LEU A 132 36.88 -16.75 30.03
C LEU A 132 37.24 -15.41 30.70
N LEU A 133 36.29 -14.61 31.18
CA LEU A 133 36.59 -13.35 31.87
C LEU A 133 36.76 -13.56 33.39
N LEU A 134 38.02 -13.56 33.84
CA LEU A 134 38.39 -13.40 35.25
C LEU A 134 37.94 -12.01 35.76
N PRO A 135 37.43 -11.89 37.00
CA PRO A 135 36.89 -10.63 37.49
C PRO A 135 38.00 -9.64 37.83
N SER A 136 37.97 -8.49 37.15
CA SER A 136 38.69 -7.27 37.53
C SER A 136 37.84 -6.47 38.52
N GLU A 137 38.53 -5.79 39.43
CA GLU A 137 38.04 -5.04 40.60
C GLU A 137 36.77 -4.19 40.36
N VAL A 138 35.86 -4.14 41.35
CA VAL A 138 35.32 -2.92 42.02
C VAL A 138 34.22 -3.26 43.07
N SER A 139 34.41 -2.64 44.25
CA SER A 139 33.49 -2.23 45.33
C SER A 139 32.63 -3.23 46.14
N ALA A 140 33.13 -3.47 47.36
CA ALA A 140 32.46 -3.45 48.67
C ALA A 140 30.92 -3.39 48.75
N GLU A 141 30.31 -4.39 49.41
CA GLU A 141 29.66 -4.27 50.72
C GLU A 141 29.30 -5.65 51.34
N SER A 142 29.58 -5.79 52.64
CA SER A 142 29.11 -6.77 53.67
C SER A 142 28.66 -8.19 53.25
N SER A 143 29.14 -9.31 53.81
CA SER A 143 29.39 -9.64 55.22
C SER A 143 30.04 -11.04 55.37
N SER A 144 30.82 -11.21 56.44
CA SER A 144 31.26 -12.43 57.17
C SER A 144 31.05 -13.82 56.53
N SER A 145 32.01 -14.75 56.42
CA SER A 145 33.06 -15.11 57.38
C SER A 145 33.97 -16.24 56.86
N LYS A 146 35.30 -16.09 57.07
CA LYS A 146 36.31 -17.08 57.54
C LYS A 146 36.44 -18.42 56.77
N LYS A 147 37.57 -18.75 56.11
CA LYS A 147 38.96 -19.08 56.57
C LYS A 147 39.28 -20.55 56.23
N PHE A 148 40.17 -20.79 55.26
CA PHE A 148 41.10 -21.94 55.12
C PHE A 148 41.77 -21.75 53.72
N LEU A 149 43.07 -21.64 53.46
CA LEU A 149 44.34 -21.85 54.17
C LEU A 149 45.37 -20.87 53.58
N GLN A 150 46.30 -20.45 54.43
CA GLN A 150 47.46 -19.62 54.11
C GLN A 150 48.70 -20.51 53.97
N MET A 151 49.73 -20.00 53.28
CA MET A 151 51.17 -20.31 53.39
C MET A 151 51.77 -21.38 52.45
N ILE A 152 52.51 -20.90 51.45
CA ILE A 152 53.97 -21.00 51.18
C ILE A 152 54.11 -20.34 49.79
N GLY A 153 54.94 -19.34 49.46
CA GLY A 153 56.15 -18.77 50.03
C GLY A 153 57.05 -18.41 48.84
N GLY A 154 57.62 -17.20 48.81
CA GLY A 154 58.73 -16.83 47.90
C GLY A 154 58.36 -15.85 46.78
N GLY A 155 58.71 -14.57 46.96
CA GLY A 155 58.44 -13.50 45.99
C GLY A 155 59.56 -13.23 45.00
N SER A 156 59.27 -12.40 43.99
CA SER A 156 60.19 -11.40 43.43
C SER A 156 59.47 -10.46 42.46
N ARG A 157 59.50 -9.16 42.80
CA ARG A 157 59.71 -7.96 41.96
C ARG A 157 58.92 -7.76 40.65
N VAL A 158 58.01 -6.78 40.73
CA VAL A 158 57.85 -5.58 39.88
C VAL A 158 58.66 -5.52 38.57
N SER A 159 57.95 -5.40 37.44
CA SER A 159 58.28 -4.44 36.38
C SER A 159 57.01 -3.96 35.68
N ASP A 160 56.81 -2.66 35.78
CA ASP A 160 55.72 -1.85 35.25
C ASP A 160 56.06 -1.44 33.79
N VAL A 161 55.25 -1.79 32.80
CA VAL A 161 55.23 -1.15 31.46
C VAL A 161 53.83 -1.20 30.84
N LYS A 162 53.17 -0.04 30.91
CA LYS A 162 52.34 0.64 29.88
C LYS A 162 51.66 -0.19 28.78
N GLY A 163 50.33 -0.22 28.90
CA GLY A 163 49.32 0.12 27.89
C GLY A 163 49.65 -0.01 26.39
N LYS A 164 48.91 -0.89 25.73
CA LYS A 164 48.47 -0.71 24.35
C LYS A 164 47.15 -1.46 24.11
N ASP A 165 46.07 -0.69 23.99
CA ASP A 165 44.84 -1.11 23.36
C ASP A 165 45.15 -1.62 21.94
N LEU A 166 44.89 -2.90 21.71
CA LEU A 166 44.83 -3.50 20.39
C LEU A 166 43.61 -4.42 20.35
N ARG A 167 42.55 -3.92 19.70
CA ARG A 167 41.49 -4.74 19.14
C ARG A 167 42.13 -5.88 18.33
N ARG A 168 41.94 -7.13 18.79
CA ARG A 168 42.25 -8.34 18.04
C ARG A 168 41.00 -9.22 18.04
N GLU A 169 40.14 -9.00 17.05
CA GLU A 169 39.34 -10.07 16.47
C GLU A 169 40.34 -11.04 15.83
N GLY A 170 40.56 -12.18 16.49
CA GLY A 170 41.51 -13.20 16.06
C GLY A 170 40.95 -14.58 16.39
N VAL A 171 40.30 -15.17 15.39
CA VAL A 171 40.11 -16.61 15.14
C VAL A 171 40.54 -17.54 16.29
N HIS A 172 39.59 -17.99 17.11
CA HIS A 172 39.78 -19.05 18.12
C HIS A 172 39.86 -20.45 17.47
N GLN A 173 40.80 -20.67 16.55
CA GLN A 173 41.11 -22.03 16.07
C GLN A 173 41.85 -22.79 17.17
N GLY A 174 41.28 -23.92 17.64
CA GLY A 174 41.97 -24.90 18.50
C GLY A 174 41.54 -25.00 19.97
N ARG A 175 40.54 -24.24 20.44
CA ARG A 175 40.03 -24.31 21.83
C ARG A 175 38.64 -24.91 21.90
N TYR A 176 38.49 -26.04 22.60
CA TYR A 176 37.22 -26.76 22.75
C TYR A 176 36.84 -26.88 24.22
N VAL A 177 35.60 -26.50 24.57
CA VAL A 177 35.13 -26.56 25.97
C VAL A 177 34.18 -27.74 26.17
N PHE A 178 34.42 -28.51 27.23
CA PHE A 178 33.64 -29.69 27.61
C PHE A 178 33.19 -29.64 29.07
N ALA A 179 31.97 -30.11 29.32
CA ALA A 179 31.51 -30.47 30.64
C ALA A 179 31.82 -31.95 30.86
N VAL A 180 32.39 -32.28 32.02
CA VAL A 180 32.82 -33.63 32.37
C VAL A 180 32.27 -33.98 33.74
N ALA A 181 31.47 -35.03 33.83
CA ALA A 181 30.92 -35.51 35.10
C ALA A 181 31.84 -36.60 35.69
N ILE A 182 32.31 -36.40 36.93
CA ILE A 182 33.17 -37.32 37.67
C ILE A 182 32.52 -37.60 39.03
N SER A 183 31.95 -38.78 39.21
CA SER A 183 31.31 -39.23 40.45
C SER A 183 30.31 -38.24 41.07
N GLU A 184 30.76 -37.30 41.91
CA GLU A 184 29.95 -36.32 42.66
C GLU A 184 30.17 -34.85 42.24
N ARG A 185 30.96 -34.63 41.19
CA ARG A 185 31.33 -33.29 40.70
C ARG A 185 31.27 -33.20 39.18
N MET A 186 30.99 -32.01 38.68
CA MET A 186 31.06 -31.65 37.27
C MET A 186 32.17 -30.62 37.05
N LEU A 187 33.06 -30.90 36.10
CA LEU A 187 34.17 -30.03 35.73
C LEU A 187 33.92 -29.43 34.35
N LEU A 188 34.09 -28.12 34.23
CA LEU A 188 34.17 -27.45 32.94
C LEU A 188 35.64 -27.40 32.56
N ILE A 189 36.01 -28.02 31.43
CA ILE A 189 37.38 -28.11 30.94
C ILE A 189 37.52 -27.46 29.56
N GLU A 190 38.64 -26.80 29.34
CA GLU A 190 39.06 -26.31 28.02
C GLU A 190 40.19 -27.19 27.52
N LEU A 191 40.03 -27.77 26.33
CA LEU A 191 41.05 -28.50 25.60
C LEU A 191 41.69 -27.54 24.60
N GLN A 192 42.99 -27.30 24.75
CA GLN A 192 43.79 -26.53 23.81
C GLN A 192 44.57 -27.48 22.90
N CYS A 193 44.22 -27.46 21.61
CA CYS A 193 44.89 -28.20 20.55
C CYS A 193 45.77 -27.21 19.76
N ASP A 194 47.06 -27.14 20.06
CA ASP A 194 48.01 -26.34 19.27
C ASP A 194 48.46 -27.15 18.03
N GLU A 195 48.42 -26.55 16.84
CA GLU A 195 48.85 -27.19 15.58
C GLU A 195 50.36 -27.04 15.30
N GLU A 196 51.05 -26.09 15.95
CA GLU A 196 52.47 -25.82 15.74
C GLU A 196 53.32 -26.17 16.99
N ASP A 197 54.32 -27.02 16.77
CA ASP A 197 55.46 -27.35 17.65
C ASP A 197 55.19 -27.87 19.06
N GLY A 198 55.33 -29.20 19.23
CA GLY A 198 56.03 -29.86 20.35
C GLY A 198 55.55 -29.67 21.80
N LYS A 199 54.71 -28.70 22.10
CA LYS A 199 54.00 -28.52 23.37
C LYS A 199 52.81 -29.47 23.37
N GLY A 200 52.80 -30.39 24.32
CA GLY A 200 51.76 -31.40 24.38
C GLY A 200 50.38 -30.77 24.60
N ASP A 201 49.39 -31.26 23.83
CA ASP A 201 47.96 -31.00 24.10
C ASP A 201 47.66 -31.04 25.60
N SER A 202 47.21 -29.92 26.13
CA SER A 202 46.92 -29.71 27.54
C SER A 202 45.48 -29.29 27.72
N PHE A 203 44.86 -29.74 28.81
CA PHE A 203 43.55 -29.25 29.23
C PHE A 203 43.67 -28.34 30.45
N VAL A 204 42.80 -27.35 30.52
CA VAL A 204 42.67 -26.42 31.65
C VAL A 204 41.32 -26.64 32.30
N VAL A 205 41.27 -26.79 33.62
CA VAL A 205 40.01 -26.81 34.36
C VAL A 205 39.56 -25.37 34.56
N LEU A 206 38.44 -25.00 33.95
CA LEU A 206 37.85 -23.67 34.04
C LEU A 206 37.06 -23.49 35.33
N LYS A 207 36.27 -24.50 35.71
CA LYS A 207 35.37 -24.43 36.87
C LYS A 207 35.00 -25.82 37.40
N GLU A 208 34.83 -25.93 38.72
CA GLU A 208 34.31 -27.12 39.40
C GLU A 208 32.93 -26.81 40.01
N ILE A 209 31.95 -27.65 39.74
CA ILE A 209 30.58 -27.57 40.26
C ILE A 209 30.32 -28.85 41.07
N VAL A 210 30.03 -28.69 42.36
CA VAL A 210 29.89 -29.77 43.34
C VAL A 210 28.42 -29.98 43.69
N GLY A 211 28.02 -31.23 44.00
CA GLY A 211 26.67 -31.54 44.48
C GLY A 211 25.78 -32.28 43.47
N ILE A 212 26.36 -32.74 42.36
CA ILE A 212 25.64 -33.44 41.30
C ILE A 212 26.14 -34.88 41.25
N VAL A 213 25.32 -35.81 41.72
CA VAL A 213 25.70 -37.21 41.89
C VAL A 213 25.06 -38.05 40.80
N GLY A 214 25.85 -38.92 40.16
CA GLY A 214 25.31 -39.98 39.31
C GLY A 214 24.77 -39.53 37.95
N VAL A 215 25.38 -38.52 37.33
CA VAL A 215 25.04 -38.11 35.96
C VAL A 215 25.32 -39.25 34.97
N LYS A 216 24.29 -39.60 34.19
CA LYS A 216 24.32 -40.67 33.15
C LYS A 216 24.30 -40.12 31.73
N THR A 217 23.71 -38.95 31.54
CA THR A 217 23.67 -38.24 30.25
C THR A 217 23.65 -36.73 30.50
N MET A 218 24.22 -35.94 29.59
CA MET A 218 24.15 -34.49 29.67
C MET A 218 24.29 -33.82 28.30
N VAL A 219 23.70 -32.63 28.17
CA VAL A 219 23.83 -31.73 27.02
C VAL A 219 24.18 -30.35 27.55
N TRP A 220 25.12 -29.67 26.90
CA TRP A 220 25.52 -28.32 27.25
C TRP A 220 25.05 -27.32 26.19
N LEU A 221 24.10 -26.46 26.60
CA LEU A 221 23.55 -25.36 25.82
C LEU A 221 23.94 -24.01 26.42
N ASP A 222 24.66 -23.20 25.65
CA ASP A 222 25.09 -21.84 26.06
C ASP A 222 25.72 -21.81 27.46
N ASP A 223 24.97 -21.31 28.45
CA ASP A 223 25.40 -21.11 29.83
C ASP A 223 24.78 -22.14 30.80
N TYR A 224 24.04 -23.13 30.30
CA TYR A 224 23.38 -24.16 31.08
C TYR A 224 23.73 -25.59 30.61
N VAL A 225 23.83 -26.51 31.57
CA VAL A 225 23.94 -27.95 31.32
C VAL A 225 22.68 -28.63 31.80
N VAL A 226 22.02 -29.37 30.91
CA VAL A 226 20.93 -30.27 31.30
C VAL A 226 21.53 -31.65 31.56
N ALA A 227 21.41 -32.13 32.79
CA ALA A 227 21.95 -33.41 33.22
C ALA A 227 20.82 -34.39 33.60
N GLY A 228 20.89 -35.61 33.10
CA GLY A 228 20.03 -36.73 33.47
C GLY A 228 20.72 -37.64 34.48
N THR A 229 20.04 -37.88 35.60
CA THR A 229 20.44 -38.84 36.65
C THR A 229 19.39 -39.93 36.80
N ASP A 230 19.70 -40.99 37.55
CA ASP A 230 18.74 -42.06 37.86
C ASP A 230 17.50 -41.54 38.65
N LYS A 231 17.58 -40.33 39.23
CA LYS A 231 16.50 -39.69 39.99
C LYS A 231 15.66 -38.68 39.20
N GLY A 232 16.13 -38.20 38.04
CA GLY A 232 15.52 -37.06 37.38
C GLY A 232 16.46 -36.26 36.48
N TYR A 233 15.90 -35.24 35.82
CA TYR A 233 16.63 -34.25 35.04
C TYR A 233 16.82 -32.97 35.83
N SER A 234 17.99 -32.35 35.72
CA SER A 234 18.34 -31.10 36.38
C SER A 234 19.01 -30.14 35.41
N LEU A 235 18.72 -28.86 35.57
CA LEU A 235 19.36 -27.75 34.87
C LEU A 235 20.45 -27.16 35.76
N ILE A 236 21.65 -26.99 35.22
CA ILE A 236 22.82 -26.54 35.96
C ILE A 236 23.38 -25.29 35.28
N SER A 237 23.44 -24.17 36.01
CA SER A 237 24.08 -22.96 35.48
C SER A 237 25.60 -23.09 35.53
N CYS A 238 26.25 -22.94 34.38
CA CYS A 238 27.71 -22.89 34.29
C CYS A 238 28.27 -21.61 34.92
N VAL A 239 27.50 -20.51 34.93
CA VAL A 239 27.92 -19.21 35.48
C VAL A 239 27.79 -19.16 37.00
N THR A 240 26.63 -19.53 37.56
CA THR A 240 26.43 -19.48 39.02
C THR A 240 26.83 -20.76 39.74
N GLY A 241 26.87 -21.90 39.03
CA GLY A 241 27.07 -23.21 39.64
C GLY A 241 25.83 -23.78 40.35
N GLN A 242 24.69 -23.08 40.30
CA GLN A 242 23.45 -23.55 40.90
C GLN A 242 22.78 -24.62 40.03
N SER A 243 22.18 -25.62 40.68
CA SER A 243 21.41 -26.69 40.03
C SER A 243 19.94 -26.62 40.44
N GLY A 244 19.02 -26.60 39.47
CA GLY A 244 17.57 -26.72 39.66
C GLY A 244 17.05 -28.03 39.08
N VAL A 245 16.11 -28.69 39.76
CA VAL A 245 15.46 -29.90 39.24
C VAL A 245 14.41 -29.50 38.21
N ILE A 246 14.44 -30.12 37.02
CA ILE A 246 13.40 -29.94 36.00
C ILE A 246 12.20 -30.82 36.36
N PHE A 247 12.41 -32.14 36.43
CA PHE A 247 11.44 -33.10 36.97
C PHE A 247 12.13 -34.38 37.44
N THR A 248 11.46 -35.12 38.34
CA THR A 248 11.93 -36.39 38.91
C THR A 248 11.43 -37.59 38.11
N LEU A 249 12.26 -38.62 37.97
CA LEU A 249 11.89 -39.88 37.33
C LEU A 249 11.23 -40.85 38.32
N PRO A 250 10.32 -41.74 37.87
CA PRO A 250 9.80 -42.83 38.70
C PRO A 250 10.90 -43.83 39.08
N ASP A 251 10.73 -44.49 40.24
CA ASP A 251 11.69 -45.48 40.78
C ASP A 251 11.95 -46.68 39.86
N VAL A 252 11.05 -46.97 38.92
CA VAL A 252 11.14 -48.08 37.94
C VAL A 252 11.23 -47.53 36.51
N SER A 253 12.12 -46.56 36.29
CA SER A 253 12.39 -46.01 34.95
C SER A 253 13.70 -46.58 34.38
N GLY A 254 13.78 -46.72 33.05
CA GLY A 254 15.06 -47.02 32.40
C GLY A 254 15.99 -45.79 32.38
N PRO A 255 17.28 -45.94 31.98
CA PRO A 255 18.28 -44.87 32.09
C PRO A 255 17.85 -43.56 31.41
N PRO A 256 18.15 -42.38 31.96
CA PRO A 256 17.74 -41.12 31.34
C PRO A 256 18.37 -40.95 29.95
N LEU A 257 17.56 -40.49 29.00
CA LEU A 257 17.95 -40.19 27.62
C LEU A 257 17.54 -38.76 27.30
N LEU A 258 18.49 -37.98 26.80
CA LEU A 258 18.24 -36.62 26.35
C LEU A 258 18.93 -36.37 25.01
N LYS A 259 18.37 -35.46 24.22
CA LYS A 259 18.91 -35.09 22.92
C LYS A 259 18.76 -33.59 22.69
N LEU A 260 19.82 -32.95 22.21
CA LEU A 260 19.78 -31.56 21.75
C LEU A 260 19.04 -31.48 20.41
N LEU A 261 18.06 -30.59 20.31
CA LEU A 261 17.41 -30.17 19.07
C LEU A 261 18.09 -28.87 18.60
N CYS A 262 19.14 -29.02 17.80
CA CYS A 262 20.06 -27.95 17.43
C CYS A 262 19.38 -26.83 16.64
N LYS A 263 18.36 -27.12 15.83
CA LYS A 263 17.66 -26.10 15.03
C LYS A 263 16.79 -25.17 15.88
N GLU A 264 16.07 -25.73 16.85
CA GLU A 264 15.15 -24.99 17.72
C GLU A 264 15.82 -24.49 19.00
N TRP A 265 17.06 -24.90 19.25
CA TRP A 265 17.81 -24.62 20.49
C TRP A 265 17.10 -25.10 21.76
N LYS A 266 16.50 -26.30 21.68
CA LYS A 266 15.72 -26.95 22.75
C LYS A 266 16.29 -28.32 23.11
N VAL A 267 15.92 -28.87 24.25
CA VAL A 267 16.34 -30.23 24.67
C VAL A 267 15.14 -31.15 24.75
N LEU A 268 15.21 -32.31 24.11
CA LEU A 268 14.26 -33.39 24.30
C LEU A 268 14.71 -34.26 25.48
N LEU A 269 13.84 -34.41 26.48
CA LEU A 269 14.03 -35.25 27.67
C LEU A 269 13.10 -36.46 27.58
N LEU A 270 13.63 -37.67 27.63
CA LEU A 270 12.82 -38.87 27.58
C LEU A 270 12.59 -39.48 28.96
N VAL A 271 11.34 -39.85 29.21
CA VAL A 271 10.88 -40.64 30.34
C VAL A 271 10.22 -41.89 29.76
N ASP A 272 10.97 -42.98 29.74
CA ASP A 272 10.58 -44.24 29.09
C ASP A 272 10.17 -44.06 27.62
N ASN A 273 8.88 -44.05 27.31
CA ASN A 273 8.36 -43.85 25.97
C ASN A 273 7.76 -42.44 25.72
N VAL A 274 7.91 -41.51 26.67
CA VAL A 274 7.41 -40.14 26.56
C VAL A 274 8.57 -39.16 26.44
N GLY A 275 8.57 -38.32 25.41
CA GLY A 275 9.50 -37.22 25.21
C GLY A 275 8.88 -35.88 25.61
N VAL A 276 9.58 -35.11 26.44
CA VAL A 276 9.22 -33.74 26.83
C VAL A 276 10.27 -32.80 26.28
N VAL A 277 9.87 -31.84 25.44
CA VAL A 277 10.77 -30.81 24.92
C VAL A 277 10.83 -29.67 25.92
N VAL A 278 12.03 -29.22 26.28
CA VAL A 278 12.27 -28.09 27.17
C VAL A 278 13.08 -26.99 26.49
N ASP A 279 12.85 -25.74 26.88
CA ASP A 279 13.66 -24.59 26.46
C ASP A 279 15.02 -24.53 27.19
N THR A 280 15.79 -23.47 26.92
CA THR A 280 17.09 -23.20 27.55
C THR A 280 17.01 -22.97 29.06
N ASN A 281 15.82 -22.62 29.59
CA ASN A 281 15.56 -22.43 31.01
C ASN A 281 15.01 -23.71 31.68
N GLY A 282 14.91 -24.82 30.95
CA GLY A 282 14.36 -26.08 31.44
C GLY A 282 12.84 -26.09 31.57
N GLN A 283 12.12 -25.13 30.99
CA GLN A 283 10.66 -25.12 30.99
C GLN A 283 10.11 -25.95 29.83
N PRO A 284 9.06 -26.77 30.04
CA PRO A 284 8.48 -27.58 28.97
C PRO A 284 7.81 -26.71 27.91
N VAL A 285 8.12 -26.96 26.63
CA VAL A 285 7.59 -26.24 25.47
C VAL A 285 6.86 -27.23 24.56
N GLY A 286 5.58 -26.98 24.32
CA GLY A 286 4.74 -27.81 23.46
C GLY A 286 4.15 -29.05 24.15
N GLY A 287 3.54 -29.94 23.36
CA GLY A 287 2.96 -31.19 23.84
C GLY A 287 3.99 -32.30 24.02
N SER A 288 3.67 -33.28 24.87
CA SER A 288 4.49 -34.47 25.06
C SER A 288 4.44 -35.40 23.84
N LEU A 289 5.61 -35.89 23.40
CA LEU A 289 5.75 -36.85 22.32
C LEU A 289 5.64 -38.27 22.87
N VAL A 290 4.64 -39.05 22.45
CA VAL A 290 4.44 -40.42 22.93
C VAL A 290 4.88 -41.42 21.88
N PHE A 291 5.96 -42.14 22.15
CA PHE A 291 6.50 -43.19 21.30
C PHE A 291 5.86 -44.55 21.61
N ARG A 292 5.82 -45.43 20.60
CA ARG A 292 5.22 -46.77 20.74
C ARG A 292 5.99 -47.67 21.70
N ARG A 293 7.31 -47.56 21.70
CA ARG A 293 8.24 -48.28 22.57
C ARG A 293 9.28 -47.29 23.08
N ARG A 294 9.95 -47.65 24.17
CA ARG A 294 11.09 -46.90 24.70
C ARG A 294 12.25 -46.97 23.68
N PRO A 295 12.76 -45.84 23.17
CA PRO A 295 13.87 -45.86 22.24
C PRO A 295 15.21 -46.10 22.96
N ASP A 296 16.13 -46.76 22.27
CA ASP A 296 17.52 -46.93 22.69
C ASP A 296 18.33 -45.66 22.40
N SER A 297 18.02 -44.99 21.29
CA SER A 297 18.67 -43.75 20.86
C SER A 297 17.71 -42.87 20.07
N VAL A 298 17.98 -41.55 20.13
CA VAL A 298 17.15 -40.52 19.49
C VAL A 298 18.06 -39.53 18.75
N GLY A 299 17.62 -39.10 17.57
CA GLY A 299 18.33 -38.18 16.70
C GLY A 299 17.38 -37.17 16.05
N GLU A 300 17.92 -36.02 15.66
CA GLU A 300 17.19 -34.98 14.97
C GLU A 300 17.51 -35.03 13.47
N LEU A 301 16.49 -35.13 12.62
CA LEU A 301 16.65 -35.12 11.16
C LEU A 301 15.79 -34.01 10.56
N SER A 302 16.38 -32.81 10.42
CA SER A 302 15.65 -31.59 10.08
C SER A 302 14.43 -31.38 11.01
N PHE A 303 13.20 -31.31 10.50
CA PHE A 303 11.97 -31.17 11.29
C PHE A 303 11.36 -32.51 11.75
N TYR A 304 12.08 -33.62 11.52
CA TYR A 304 11.72 -34.94 12.01
C TYR A 304 12.55 -35.34 13.23
N LEU A 305 11.97 -36.19 14.07
CA LEU A 305 12.63 -36.89 15.15
C LEU A 305 12.77 -38.37 14.79
N VAL A 306 13.98 -38.88 14.85
CA VAL A 306 14.28 -40.29 14.58
C VAL A 306 14.50 -41.01 15.89
N THR A 307 13.70 -42.05 16.12
CA THR A 307 13.80 -42.91 17.29
C THR A 307 14.18 -44.31 16.85
N VAL A 308 15.19 -44.89 17.47
CA VAL A 308 15.65 -46.24 17.18
C VAL A 308 15.53 -47.11 18.42
N GLY A 309 14.98 -48.30 18.26
CA GLY A 309 14.92 -49.30 19.32
C GLY A 309 14.39 -50.62 18.79
N ASP A 310 14.84 -51.72 19.39
CA ASP A 310 14.24 -53.04 19.17
C ASP A 310 14.19 -53.49 17.67
N GLY A 311 15.27 -53.21 16.93
CA GLY A 311 15.41 -53.56 15.52
C GLY A 311 14.60 -52.69 14.54
N LYS A 312 13.94 -51.64 15.03
CA LYS A 312 13.12 -50.71 14.24
C LYS A 312 13.58 -49.28 14.41
N MET A 313 13.48 -48.54 13.31
CA MET A 313 13.68 -47.10 13.25
C MET A 313 12.34 -46.45 12.90
N GLU A 314 11.87 -45.55 13.75
CA GLU A 314 10.63 -44.81 13.55
C GLU A 314 10.94 -43.31 13.40
N ILE A 315 10.31 -42.69 12.42
CA ILE A 315 10.46 -41.27 12.09
C ILE A 315 9.17 -40.58 12.46
N HIS A 316 9.27 -39.62 13.39
CA HIS A 316 8.16 -38.87 13.94
C HIS A 316 8.23 -37.40 13.53
N GLN A 317 7.09 -36.78 13.30
CA GLN A 317 7.01 -35.32 13.20
C GLN A 317 7.24 -34.69 14.58
N LYS A 318 8.08 -33.65 14.66
CA LYS A 318 8.41 -32.99 15.95
C LYS A 318 7.21 -32.31 16.62
N LYS A 319 6.31 -31.70 15.84
CA LYS A 319 5.16 -30.94 16.37
C LYS A 319 4.00 -31.86 16.78
N SER A 320 3.64 -32.81 15.93
CA SER A 320 2.47 -33.67 16.13
C SER A 320 2.78 -34.97 16.88
N GLY A 321 4.05 -35.41 16.90
CA GLY A 321 4.43 -36.73 17.39
C GLY A 321 3.95 -37.89 16.51
N ALA A 322 3.36 -37.62 15.34
CA ALA A 322 2.86 -38.65 14.45
C ALA A 322 4.02 -39.40 13.78
N CYS A 323 3.95 -40.74 13.78
CA CYS A 323 4.91 -41.59 13.06
C CYS A 323 4.63 -41.56 11.55
N VAL A 324 5.56 -41.00 10.78
CA VAL A 324 5.49 -40.88 9.30
C VAL A 324 6.03 -42.13 8.61
N GLN A 325 7.15 -42.67 9.09
CA GLN A 325 7.79 -43.85 8.50
C GLN A 325 8.33 -44.77 9.60
N SER A 326 8.14 -46.09 9.42
CA SER A 326 8.75 -47.11 10.26
C SER A 326 9.54 -48.07 9.37
N VAL A 327 10.82 -48.25 9.68
CA VAL A 327 11.78 -49.06 8.92
C VAL A 327 12.36 -50.13 9.82
N GLY A 328 12.14 -51.40 9.48
CA GLY A 328 12.78 -52.53 10.15
C GLY A 328 14.18 -52.77 9.60
N PHE A 329 15.16 -52.95 10.49
CA PHE A 329 16.55 -53.22 10.11
C PHE A 329 17.17 -54.42 10.85
N GLY A 330 16.51 -54.93 11.88
CA GLY A 330 16.90 -56.15 12.59
C GLY A 330 15.68 -56.90 13.17
N PRO A 331 15.86 -58.13 13.64
CA PRO A 331 14.83 -58.83 14.42
C PRO A 331 14.55 -58.12 15.74
N GLU A 332 13.33 -58.26 16.26
CA GLU A 332 12.99 -57.79 17.61
C GLU A 332 13.92 -58.48 18.63
N GLY A 333 14.51 -57.71 19.55
CA GLY A 333 15.48 -58.16 20.55
C GLY A 333 16.94 -58.10 20.10
N CYS A 334 17.29 -57.40 19.02
CA CYS A 334 18.67 -57.35 18.47
C CYS A 334 19.72 -56.62 19.34
N GLY A 335 19.39 -56.28 20.58
CA GLY A 335 20.25 -55.53 21.51
C GLY A 335 20.24 -54.01 21.25
N PRO A 336 20.97 -53.25 22.08
CA PRO A 336 20.90 -51.79 22.07
C PRO A 336 21.38 -51.20 20.73
N SER A 337 20.54 -50.41 20.08
CA SER A 337 20.86 -49.80 18.80
C SER A 337 21.28 -48.33 18.95
N VAL A 338 22.35 -47.94 18.25
CA VAL A 338 22.88 -46.57 18.29
C VAL A 338 22.59 -45.86 16.98
N LEU A 339 22.22 -44.60 17.09
CA LEU A 339 21.92 -43.70 16.00
C LEU A 339 22.96 -42.59 15.94
N ALA A 340 23.45 -42.28 14.75
CA ALA A 340 24.17 -41.04 14.48
C ALA A 340 23.55 -40.35 13.26
N VAL A 341 23.33 -39.06 13.39
CA VAL A 341 22.93 -38.17 12.30
C VAL A 341 24.13 -37.31 11.95
N ASP A 342 24.29 -36.97 10.68
CA ASP A 342 25.25 -35.94 10.28
C ASP A 342 24.79 -34.55 10.77
N GLU A 343 25.20 -34.17 11.97
CA GLU A 343 24.86 -32.88 12.59
C GLU A 343 25.78 -31.73 12.15
N ALA A 344 26.94 -32.05 11.57
CA ALA A 344 27.95 -31.05 11.19
C ALA A 344 27.90 -30.69 9.69
N GLY A 345 27.24 -31.50 8.87
CA GLY A 345 26.99 -31.28 7.45
C GLY A 345 25.52 -30.97 7.15
N ASP A 346 25.03 -31.38 5.97
CA ASP A 346 23.69 -31.04 5.45
C ASP A 346 22.54 -31.81 6.14
N GLY A 347 22.82 -32.69 7.11
CA GLY A 347 21.79 -33.51 7.75
C GLY A 347 21.16 -34.56 6.83
N ASN A 348 21.85 -34.92 5.75
CA ASN A 348 21.32 -35.81 4.71
C ASN A 348 21.60 -37.30 4.95
N LEU A 349 22.54 -37.62 5.83
CA LEU A 349 22.97 -38.99 6.12
C LEU A 349 22.61 -39.38 7.57
N LEU A 350 22.12 -40.60 7.70
CA LEU A 350 21.76 -41.24 8.95
C LEU A 350 22.43 -42.61 9.03
N ALA A 351 23.04 -42.94 10.17
CA ALA A 351 23.63 -44.25 10.40
C ALA A 351 23.03 -44.90 11.65
N VAL A 352 22.57 -46.14 11.48
CA VAL A 352 22.01 -46.97 12.56
C VAL A 352 22.87 -48.20 12.73
N THR A 353 23.22 -48.53 13.96
CA THR A 353 24.01 -49.73 14.26
C THR A 353 23.22 -50.76 15.04
N THR A 354 23.28 -52.02 14.59
CA THR A 354 23.04 -53.17 15.46
C THR A 354 24.35 -53.53 16.18
N MET A 355 24.34 -54.59 17.01
CA MET A 355 25.56 -55.06 17.69
C MET A 355 26.74 -55.34 16.75
N SER A 356 26.52 -55.70 15.48
CA SER A 356 27.60 -56.08 14.56
C SER A 356 27.54 -55.43 13.18
N LYS A 357 26.47 -54.69 12.86
CA LYS A 357 26.27 -54.08 11.53
C LYS A 357 26.01 -52.59 11.65
N VAL A 358 26.53 -51.84 10.69
CA VAL A 358 26.21 -50.44 10.45
C VAL A 358 25.34 -50.35 9.21
N ILE A 359 24.24 -49.60 9.28
CA ILE A 359 23.28 -49.44 8.19
C ILE A 359 23.12 -47.94 7.93
N PHE A 360 23.33 -47.54 6.69
CA PHE A 360 23.27 -46.14 6.29
C PHE A 360 21.98 -45.86 5.54
N TYR A 361 21.35 -44.75 5.88
CA TYR A 361 20.15 -44.22 5.26
C TYR A 361 20.38 -42.79 4.79
N ARG A 362 19.75 -42.43 3.68
CA ARG A 362 19.76 -41.08 3.11
C ARG A 362 18.40 -40.43 3.26
N ARG A 363 18.36 -39.15 3.63
CA ARG A 363 17.15 -38.32 3.62
C ARG A 363 16.67 -38.14 2.18
N VAL A 364 15.41 -38.45 1.92
CA VAL A 364 14.76 -38.15 0.64
C VAL A 364 14.47 -36.65 0.59
N PRO A 365 14.87 -35.92 -0.46
CA PRO A 365 14.51 -34.50 -0.63
C PRO A 365 13.00 -34.29 -0.56
N TYR A 366 12.56 -33.18 0.03
CA TYR A 366 11.12 -32.92 0.19
C TYR A 366 10.39 -32.84 -1.16
N GLU A 367 11.06 -32.40 -2.22
CA GLU A 367 10.48 -32.35 -3.58
C GLU A 367 10.06 -33.74 -4.07
N GLU A 368 10.91 -34.75 -3.89
CA GLU A 368 10.59 -36.13 -4.29
C GLU A 368 9.52 -36.74 -3.37
N GLN A 369 9.51 -36.38 -2.09
CA GLN A 369 8.43 -36.78 -1.18
C GLN A 369 7.08 -36.20 -1.64
N ILE A 370 7.04 -34.93 -2.04
CA ILE A 370 5.83 -34.27 -2.52
C ILE A 370 5.42 -34.87 -3.88
N LYS A 371 6.36 -35.04 -4.83
CA LYS A 371 6.08 -35.73 -6.11
C LYS A 371 5.47 -37.10 -5.91
N ASP A 372 5.99 -37.91 -4.97
CA ASP A 372 5.44 -39.23 -4.66
C ASP A 372 4.02 -39.15 -4.08
N LEU A 373 3.76 -38.21 -3.16
CA LEU A 373 2.41 -37.97 -2.62
C LEU A 373 1.43 -37.53 -3.72
N LEU A 374 1.85 -36.64 -4.61
CA LEU A 374 1.04 -36.17 -5.74
C LEU A 374 0.75 -37.28 -6.75
N ARG A 375 1.75 -38.10 -7.11
CA ARG A 375 1.55 -39.29 -7.97
C ARG A 375 0.56 -40.28 -7.36
N LYS A 376 0.55 -40.40 -6.02
CA LYS A 376 -0.39 -41.24 -5.26
C LYS A 376 -1.75 -40.57 -4.99
N LYS A 377 -1.98 -39.36 -5.51
CA LYS A 377 -3.19 -38.55 -5.29
C LYS A 377 -3.50 -38.24 -3.82
N ARG A 378 -2.49 -38.20 -2.95
CA ARG A 378 -2.62 -37.86 -1.52
C ARG A 378 -2.43 -36.35 -1.30
N TYR A 379 -3.34 -35.55 -1.85
CA TYR A 379 -3.20 -34.09 -1.86
C TYR A 379 -3.21 -33.45 -0.46
N ARG A 380 -4.06 -33.93 0.46
CA ARG A 380 -4.12 -33.41 1.85
C ARG A 380 -2.79 -33.59 2.58
N GLU A 381 -2.15 -34.76 2.43
CA GLU A 381 -0.83 -35.03 3.01
C GLU A 381 0.27 -34.20 2.34
N ALA A 382 0.16 -33.93 1.03
CA ALA A 382 1.09 -33.07 0.31
C ALA A 382 0.97 -31.60 0.76
N ILE A 383 -0.25 -31.06 0.87
CA ILE A 383 -0.51 -29.70 1.35
C ILE A 383 -0.02 -29.53 2.78
N SER A 384 -0.34 -30.46 3.68
CA SER A 384 0.15 -30.44 5.06
C SER A 384 1.67 -30.48 5.14
N LEU A 385 2.35 -31.22 4.26
CA LEU A 385 3.81 -31.20 4.17
C LEU A 385 4.34 -29.84 3.73
N VAL A 386 3.72 -29.20 2.73
CA VAL A 386 4.13 -27.88 2.24
C VAL A 386 3.95 -26.82 3.33
N GLU A 387 2.83 -26.81 4.03
CA GLU A 387 2.55 -25.90 5.14
C GLU A 387 3.53 -26.11 6.31
N GLU A 388 3.87 -27.37 6.62
CA GLU A 388 4.90 -27.69 7.62
C GLU A 388 6.27 -27.15 7.20
N LEU A 389 6.69 -27.36 5.95
CA LEU A 389 7.98 -26.89 5.42
C LEU A 389 8.08 -25.36 5.42
N ASP A 390 6.99 -24.67 5.10
CA ASP A 390 6.90 -23.21 5.15
C ASP A 390 7.05 -22.70 6.59
N SER A 391 6.34 -23.33 7.54
CA SER A 391 6.41 -22.96 8.96
C SER A 391 7.80 -23.12 9.57
N GLU A 392 8.64 -24.00 9.00
CA GLU A 392 10.02 -24.25 9.43
C GLU A 392 11.06 -23.47 8.60
N GLY A 393 10.64 -22.75 7.56
CA GLY A 393 11.54 -21.98 6.68
C GLY A 393 12.47 -22.85 5.82
N GLU A 394 12.14 -24.13 5.59
CA GLU A 394 12.95 -25.05 4.78
C GLU A 394 12.67 -24.92 3.27
N ILE A 395 11.63 -24.17 2.88
CA ILE A 395 11.20 -23.99 1.49
C ILE A 395 11.28 -22.51 1.08
N SER A 396 11.70 -22.25 -0.16
CA SER A 396 11.69 -20.89 -0.72
C SER A 396 10.27 -20.48 -1.12
N LYS A 397 9.98 -19.17 -1.09
CA LYS A 397 8.68 -18.63 -1.54
C LYS A 397 8.35 -18.99 -2.98
N GLU A 398 9.36 -18.96 -3.87
CA GLU A 398 9.21 -19.36 -5.27
C GLU A 398 8.79 -20.82 -5.41
N MET A 399 9.44 -21.72 -4.66
CA MET A 399 9.10 -23.15 -4.68
C MET A 399 7.73 -23.40 -4.04
N LEU A 400 7.40 -22.74 -2.95
CA LEU A 400 6.08 -22.83 -2.31
C LEU A 400 4.97 -22.43 -3.29
N SER A 401 5.17 -21.30 -3.97
CA SER A 401 4.26 -20.82 -4.99
C SER A 401 4.10 -21.82 -6.15
N PHE A 402 5.22 -22.35 -6.63
CA PHE A 402 5.24 -23.38 -7.67
C PHE A 402 4.45 -24.64 -7.26
N LEU A 403 4.62 -25.10 -6.02
CA LEU A 403 3.93 -26.28 -5.51
C LEU A 403 2.42 -26.06 -5.40
N HIS A 404 1.97 -24.88 -4.95
CA HIS A 404 0.55 -24.56 -4.91
C HIS A 404 -0.09 -24.61 -6.31
N ALA A 405 0.58 -24.06 -7.34
CA ALA A 405 0.11 -24.19 -8.72
C ALA A 405 0.07 -25.65 -9.19
N GLN A 406 1.13 -26.42 -8.92
CA GLN A 406 1.22 -27.83 -9.28
C GLN A 406 0.12 -28.69 -8.64
N ILE A 407 -0.20 -28.44 -7.37
CA ILE A 407 -1.29 -29.09 -6.64
C ILE A 407 -2.64 -28.66 -7.22
N GLY A 408 -2.81 -27.36 -7.50
CA GLY A 408 -4.03 -26.82 -8.11
C GLY A 408 -4.37 -27.48 -9.44
N TYR A 409 -3.38 -27.66 -10.33
CA TYR A 409 -3.58 -28.36 -11.60
C TYR A 409 -4.06 -29.80 -11.41
N LEU A 410 -3.41 -30.56 -10.54
CA LEU A 410 -3.80 -31.95 -10.30
C LEU A 410 -5.21 -32.06 -9.70
N LEU A 411 -5.58 -31.16 -8.79
CA LEU A 411 -6.93 -31.10 -8.23
C LEU A 411 -7.98 -30.75 -9.30
N LEU A 412 -7.64 -29.85 -10.23
CA LEU A 412 -8.52 -29.47 -11.34
C LEU A 412 -8.83 -30.66 -12.25
N PHE A 413 -7.80 -31.42 -12.65
CA PHE A 413 -7.99 -32.63 -13.48
C PHE A 413 -8.65 -33.80 -12.73
N ASP A 414 -8.61 -33.77 -11.39
CA ASP A 414 -9.38 -34.68 -10.53
C ASP A 414 -10.79 -34.14 -10.19
N LEU A 415 -11.28 -33.13 -10.92
CA LEU A 415 -12.64 -32.54 -10.81
C LEU A 415 -12.93 -31.84 -9.49
N ARG A 416 -11.90 -31.46 -8.72
CA ARG A 416 -12.01 -30.66 -7.49
C ARG A 416 -11.70 -29.19 -7.75
N PHE A 417 -12.60 -28.51 -8.47
CA PHE A 417 -12.39 -27.14 -8.94
C PHE A 417 -12.22 -26.10 -7.82
N GLU A 418 -12.99 -26.22 -6.73
CA GLU A 418 -12.91 -25.27 -5.62
C GLU A 418 -11.55 -25.35 -4.90
N GLU A 419 -11.13 -26.58 -4.53
CA GLU A 419 -9.82 -26.79 -3.92
C GLU A 419 -8.69 -26.37 -4.86
N ALA A 420 -8.81 -26.66 -6.16
CA ALA A 420 -7.84 -26.26 -7.17
C ALA A 420 -7.63 -24.74 -7.20
N VAL A 421 -8.72 -23.97 -7.29
CA VAL A 421 -8.66 -22.50 -7.33
C VAL A 421 -8.17 -21.92 -6.01
N ASN A 422 -8.54 -22.50 -4.86
CA ASN A 422 -7.99 -22.09 -3.58
C ASN A 422 -6.45 -22.25 -3.54
N GLN A 423 -5.88 -23.25 -4.22
CA GLN A 423 -4.43 -23.39 -4.35
C GLN A 423 -3.85 -22.43 -5.40
N PHE A 424 -4.52 -22.19 -6.53
CA PHE A 424 -4.09 -21.19 -7.52
C PHE A 424 -4.01 -19.78 -6.93
N LEU A 425 -4.97 -19.39 -6.09
CA LEU A 425 -4.98 -18.08 -5.42
C LEU A 425 -3.83 -17.92 -4.41
N LYS A 426 -3.31 -19.01 -3.84
CA LYS A 426 -2.12 -19.01 -2.97
C LYS A 426 -0.80 -18.96 -3.75
N SER A 427 -0.83 -19.20 -5.06
CA SER A 427 0.35 -19.21 -5.91
C SER A 427 0.57 -17.84 -6.56
N GLU A 428 1.75 -17.26 -6.36
CA GLU A 428 2.21 -16.05 -7.06
C GLU A 428 2.74 -16.36 -8.47
N SER A 429 3.18 -17.60 -8.70
CA SER A 429 3.76 -18.11 -9.95
C SER A 429 2.70 -18.56 -10.94
N MET A 430 1.48 -18.81 -10.49
CA MET A 430 0.35 -19.15 -11.36
C MET A 430 -0.06 -17.90 -12.15
N GLU A 431 0.16 -17.91 -13.47
CA GLU A 431 -0.28 -16.81 -14.32
C GLU A 431 -1.74 -16.98 -14.76
N PRO A 432 -2.52 -15.88 -14.87
CA PRO A 432 -3.91 -15.96 -15.34
C PRO A 432 -4.06 -16.53 -16.76
N SER A 433 -3.08 -16.30 -17.63
CA SER A 433 -3.08 -16.83 -19.00
C SER A 433 -3.08 -18.35 -19.04
N GLU A 434 -2.58 -19.02 -18.00
CA GLU A 434 -2.53 -20.47 -17.94
C GLU A 434 -3.93 -21.12 -17.80
N VAL A 435 -4.95 -20.32 -17.45
CA VAL A 435 -6.35 -20.76 -17.36
C VAL A 435 -7.10 -20.60 -18.70
N PHE A 436 -6.60 -19.77 -19.62
CA PHE A 436 -7.31 -19.44 -20.86
C PHE A 436 -7.67 -20.67 -21.73
N PRO A 437 -6.79 -21.67 -21.90
CA PRO A 437 -7.11 -22.87 -22.68
C PRO A 437 -8.25 -23.72 -22.13
N PHE A 438 -8.62 -23.55 -20.85
CA PHE A 438 -9.76 -24.24 -20.26
C PHE A 438 -11.08 -23.58 -20.67
N ILE A 439 -11.08 -22.28 -20.97
CA ILE A 439 -12.29 -21.51 -21.27
C ILE A 439 -12.50 -21.41 -22.78
N MET A 440 -11.42 -21.22 -23.55
CA MET A 440 -11.46 -21.05 -25.00
C MET A 440 -10.62 -22.10 -25.71
N ARG A 441 -11.16 -22.64 -26.82
CA ARG A 441 -10.46 -23.64 -27.63
C ARG A 441 -9.25 -23.03 -28.36
N ASP A 442 -8.15 -23.77 -28.40
CA ASP A 442 -6.97 -23.39 -29.18
C ASP A 442 -7.14 -23.75 -30.68
N PRO A 443 -6.60 -22.94 -31.62
CA PRO A 443 -5.85 -21.70 -31.38
C PRO A 443 -6.77 -20.49 -31.17
N ASN A 444 -6.54 -19.75 -30.08
CA ASN A 444 -7.14 -18.44 -29.81
C ASN A 444 -6.11 -17.31 -29.82
N ARG A 445 -6.59 -16.06 -29.71
CA ARG A 445 -5.81 -14.82 -29.71
C ARG A 445 -4.70 -14.77 -28.64
N TRP A 446 -4.87 -15.48 -27.53
CA TRP A 446 -3.93 -15.48 -26.40
C TRP A 446 -3.11 -16.77 -26.28
N SER A 447 -3.18 -17.70 -27.24
CA SER A 447 -2.46 -18.99 -27.20
C SER A 447 -0.94 -18.83 -27.00
N LEU A 448 -0.36 -17.72 -27.48
CA LEU A 448 1.07 -17.42 -27.35
C LEU A 448 1.46 -16.88 -25.96
N GLN A 449 0.49 -16.43 -25.17
CA GLN A 449 0.70 -15.90 -23.82
C GLN A 449 0.70 -17.00 -22.74
N VAL A 450 0.35 -18.24 -23.12
CA VAL A 450 0.30 -19.38 -22.20
C VAL A 450 1.73 -19.92 -22.02
N PRO A 451 2.33 -19.80 -20.81
CA PRO A 451 3.66 -20.33 -20.55
C PRO A 451 3.67 -21.86 -20.70
N ARG A 452 4.69 -22.39 -21.38
CA ARG A 452 4.85 -23.83 -21.64
C ARG A 452 5.90 -24.44 -20.72
N ASN A 453 5.70 -25.70 -20.32
CA ASN A 453 6.67 -26.52 -19.58
C ASN A 453 7.15 -25.93 -18.26
N ARG A 454 6.27 -25.23 -17.52
CA ARG A 454 6.61 -24.63 -16.23
C ARG A 454 6.66 -25.66 -15.10
N TYR A 455 5.82 -26.69 -15.15
CA TYR A 455 5.54 -27.64 -14.05
C TYR A 455 6.13 -29.05 -14.26
N TRP A 456 6.02 -29.92 -13.26
CA TRP A 456 6.59 -31.28 -13.27
C TRP A 456 5.94 -32.26 -14.25
N GLY A 457 4.99 -31.81 -15.10
CA GLY A 457 4.33 -32.65 -16.09
C GLY A 457 3.52 -33.82 -15.51
N LEU A 458 3.09 -33.69 -14.25
CA LEU A 458 2.30 -34.71 -13.55
C LEU A 458 0.83 -34.71 -13.99
N HIS A 459 0.36 -33.62 -14.60
CA HIS A 459 -1.01 -33.46 -15.06
C HIS A 459 -1.09 -33.57 -16.61
N PRO A 460 -2.26 -33.93 -17.16
CA PRO A 460 -2.52 -33.83 -18.60
C PRO A 460 -2.34 -32.39 -19.13
N PRO A 461 -2.17 -32.19 -20.44
CA PRO A 461 -2.15 -30.85 -21.02
C PRO A 461 -3.50 -30.13 -20.81
N PRO A 462 -3.50 -28.80 -20.66
CA PRO A 462 -4.72 -28.00 -20.62
C PRO A 462 -5.62 -28.28 -21.84
N ALA A 463 -6.91 -28.42 -21.58
CA ALA A 463 -7.96 -28.65 -22.57
C ALA A 463 -9.24 -27.91 -22.12
N PRO A 464 -10.20 -27.66 -23.01
CA PRO A 464 -11.47 -27.04 -22.65
C PRO A 464 -12.16 -27.74 -21.47
N LEU A 465 -12.88 -26.99 -20.64
CA LEU A 465 -13.52 -27.52 -19.43
C LEU A 465 -14.43 -28.72 -19.71
N GLU A 466 -15.11 -28.77 -20.86
CA GLU A 466 -15.92 -29.92 -21.26
C GLU A 466 -15.07 -31.19 -21.40
N ASP A 467 -13.94 -31.09 -22.10
CA ASP A 467 -13.03 -32.21 -22.30
C ASP A 467 -12.35 -32.64 -20.99
N VAL A 468 -12.05 -31.69 -20.10
CA VAL A 468 -11.48 -32.00 -18.76
C VAL A 468 -12.48 -32.77 -17.91
N VAL A 469 -13.75 -32.35 -17.89
CA VAL A 469 -14.82 -33.02 -17.16
C VAL A 469 -15.04 -34.43 -17.72
N ASP A 470 -15.15 -34.57 -19.04
CA ASP A 470 -15.37 -35.87 -19.70
C ASP A 470 -14.21 -36.85 -19.45
N ASN A 471 -12.96 -36.38 -19.60
CA ASN A 471 -11.78 -37.20 -19.36
C ASN A 471 -11.61 -37.58 -17.88
N GLY A 472 -11.88 -36.64 -16.96
CA GLY A 472 -11.84 -36.87 -15.52
C GLY A 472 -12.88 -37.90 -15.09
N LEU A 473 -14.12 -37.78 -15.57
CA LEU A 473 -15.18 -38.76 -15.30
C LEU A 473 -14.82 -40.14 -15.87
N ALA A 474 -14.28 -40.21 -17.08
CA ALA A 474 -13.81 -41.47 -17.65
C ALA A 474 -12.68 -42.12 -16.83
N ALA A 475 -11.75 -41.31 -16.28
CA ALA A 475 -10.70 -41.80 -15.39
C ALA A 475 -11.26 -42.34 -14.06
N ILE A 476 -12.22 -41.64 -13.47
CA ILE A 476 -12.92 -42.08 -12.24
C ILE A 476 -13.68 -43.38 -12.50
N GLN A 477 -14.43 -43.49 -13.61
CA GLN A 477 -15.16 -44.71 -13.98
C GLN A 477 -14.22 -45.91 -14.16
N ARG A 478 -13.09 -45.73 -14.86
CA ARG A 478 -12.06 -46.76 -15.00
C ARG A 478 -11.51 -47.19 -13.64
N ALA A 479 -11.23 -46.24 -12.75
CA ALA A 479 -10.69 -46.55 -11.45
C ALA A 479 -11.71 -47.25 -10.53
N ILE A 480 -12.99 -46.87 -10.56
CA ILE A 480 -14.09 -47.60 -9.90
C ILE A 480 -14.18 -49.04 -10.42
N PHE A 481 -14.06 -49.25 -11.74
CA PHE A 481 -14.06 -50.58 -12.34
C PHE A 481 -12.89 -51.44 -11.84
N LEU A 482 -11.68 -50.89 -11.80
CA LEU A 482 -10.48 -51.59 -11.31
C LEU A 482 -10.58 -51.89 -9.80
N ARG A 483 -11.21 -51.00 -9.02
CA ARG A 483 -11.51 -51.25 -7.60
C ARG A 483 -12.45 -52.41 -7.40
N LYS A 484 -13.52 -52.49 -8.20
CA LYS A 484 -14.44 -53.65 -8.21
C LYS A 484 -13.75 -54.95 -8.62
N ALA A 485 -12.67 -54.88 -9.40
CA ALA A 485 -11.82 -56.01 -9.75
C ALA A 485 -10.78 -56.38 -8.68
N GLY A 486 -10.80 -55.75 -7.50
CA GLY A 486 -9.93 -56.06 -6.36
C GLY A 486 -8.57 -55.36 -6.38
N MET A 487 -8.37 -54.34 -7.23
CA MET A 487 -7.16 -53.52 -7.23
C MET A 487 -7.33 -52.24 -6.40
N ASP A 488 -6.33 -51.93 -5.56
CA ASP A 488 -6.32 -50.67 -4.79
C ASP A 488 -6.20 -49.48 -5.77
N THR A 489 -7.25 -48.65 -5.83
CA THR A 489 -7.25 -47.40 -6.59
C THR A 489 -7.44 -46.20 -5.65
N PRO A 490 -6.75 -45.08 -5.91
CA PRO A 490 -6.77 -43.91 -5.04
C PRO A 490 -8.02 -43.02 -5.22
N VAL A 491 -9.17 -43.59 -5.60
CA VAL A 491 -10.42 -42.83 -5.80
C VAL A 491 -11.09 -42.56 -4.46
N ASP A 492 -11.44 -41.30 -4.21
CA ASP A 492 -12.21 -40.90 -3.04
C ASP A 492 -13.53 -41.68 -2.95
N GLU A 493 -13.87 -42.15 -1.76
CA GLU A 493 -15.11 -42.87 -1.44
C GLU A 493 -16.36 -42.06 -1.85
N GLU A 494 -16.25 -40.72 -1.84
CA GLU A 494 -17.32 -39.76 -2.14
C GLU A 494 -17.87 -39.93 -3.57
N PHE A 495 -16.99 -39.93 -4.59
CA PHE A 495 -17.38 -40.14 -6.00
C PHE A 495 -17.93 -41.54 -6.28
N SER A 496 -17.61 -42.51 -5.42
CA SER A 496 -18.12 -43.89 -5.55
C SER A 496 -19.56 -44.02 -5.07
N SER A 497 -20.02 -43.09 -4.21
CA SER A 497 -21.34 -43.13 -3.59
C SER A 497 -22.41 -42.38 -4.38
N ASN A 498 -22.08 -41.21 -4.96
CA ASN A 498 -22.94 -40.40 -5.83
C ASN A 498 -22.09 -39.70 -6.90
N PRO A 499 -22.11 -40.13 -8.18
CA PRO A 499 -21.41 -39.41 -9.24
C PRO A 499 -22.13 -38.07 -9.52
N PRO A 500 -21.42 -36.93 -9.45
CA PRO A 500 -22.01 -35.62 -9.77
C PRO A 500 -22.41 -35.54 -11.25
N SER A 501 -23.41 -34.73 -11.56
CA SER A 501 -23.83 -34.54 -12.95
C SER A 501 -22.78 -33.72 -13.72
N ILE A 502 -22.69 -33.92 -15.04
CA ILE A 502 -21.79 -33.14 -15.90
C ILE A 502 -22.12 -31.65 -15.82
N ALA A 503 -23.41 -31.30 -15.74
CA ALA A 503 -23.86 -29.92 -15.62
C ALA A 503 -23.37 -29.27 -14.32
N ASP A 504 -23.51 -29.96 -13.17
CA ASP A 504 -23.05 -29.41 -11.88
C ASP A 504 -21.53 -29.24 -11.84
N LEU A 505 -20.78 -30.16 -12.45
CA LEU A 505 -19.32 -30.07 -12.55
C LEU A 505 -18.89 -28.91 -13.45
N LEU A 506 -19.55 -28.71 -14.58
CA LEU A 506 -19.26 -27.58 -15.48
C LEU A 506 -19.62 -26.26 -14.82
N GLU A 507 -20.77 -26.15 -14.17
CA GLU A 507 -21.16 -24.95 -13.43
C GLU A 507 -20.15 -24.65 -12.30
N SER A 508 -19.74 -25.67 -11.54
CA SER A 508 -18.70 -25.55 -10.50
C SER A 508 -17.36 -25.12 -11.08
N ALA A 509 -16.95 -25.68 -12.22
CA ALA A 509 -15.71 -25.31 -12.89
C ALA A 509 -15.75 -23.85 -13.35
N ILE A 510 -16.81 -23.44 -14.05
CA ILE A 510 -17.02 -22.08 -14.55
C ILE A 510 -17.01 -21.11 -13.37
N LYS A 511 -17.78 -21.36 -12.30
CA LYS A 511 -17.84 -20.50 -11.11
C LYS A 511 -16.47 -20.30 -10.45
N ASN A 512 -15.69 -21.36 -10.30
CA ASN A 512 -14.38 -21.29 -9.68
C ASN A 512 -13.36 -20.59 -10.60
N MET A 513 -13.42 -20.80 -11.91
CA MET A 513 -12.59 -20.07 -12.87
C MET A 513 -12.91 -18.58 -12.91
N THR A 514 -14.21 -18.22 -12.86
CA THR A 514 -14.66 -16.82 -12.73
C THR A 514 -14.05 -16.18 -11.50
N ARG A 515 -14.14 -16.85 -10.33
CA ARG A 515 -13.54 -16.35 -9.07
C ARG A 515 -12.03 -16.13 -9.19
N TYR A 516 -11.31 -17.02 -9.86
CA TYR A 516 -9.87 -16.85 -10.06
C TYR A 516 -9.53 -15.64 -10.94
N LEU A 517 -10.27 -15.45 -12.03
CA LEU A 517 -10.09 -14.34 -12.97
C LEU A 517 -10.50 -12.99 -12.36
N GLU A 518 -11.57 -12.95 -11.55
CA GLU A 518 -12.00 -11.76 -10.79
C GLU A 518 -10.87 -11.25 -9.88
N VAL A 519 -10.27 -12.13 -9.06
CA VAL A 519 -9.14 -11.76 -8.19
C VAL A 519 -7.89 -11.41 -9.01
N SER A 520 -7.70 -12.06 -10.16
CA SER A 520 -6.56 -11.77 -11.05
C SER A 520 -6.66 -10.42 -11.74
N ARG A 521 -7.88 -9.89 -11.95
CA ARG A 521 -8.14 -8.59 -12.58
C ARG A 521 -7.59 -7.42 -11.76
N GLU A 522 -7.50 -7.57 -10.44
CA GLU A 522 -6.94 -6.55 -9.53
C GLU A 522 -5.41 -6.48 -9.57
N LYS A 523 -4.74 -7.46 -10.20
CA LYS A 523 -3.27 -7.53 -10.28
C LYS A 523 -2.74 -6.69 -11.45
N GLU A 524 -1.53 -6.16 -11.30
CA GLU A 524 -0.81 -5.50 -12.39
C GLU A 524 -0.30 -6.53 -13.40
N LEU A 525 -0.92 -6.55 -14.59
CA LEU A 525 -0.67 -7.55 -15.63
C LEU A 525 -0.40 -6.90 -17.00
N SER A 526 0.26 -7.65 -17.89
CA SER A 526 0.51 -7.21 -19.26
C SER A 526 -0.80 -6.97 -20.01
N HIS A 527 -0.78 -6.04 -20.98
CA HIS A 527 -2.00 -5.69 -21.74
C HIS A 527 -2.69 -6.91 -22.39
N PRO A 528 -1.98 -7.83 -23.07
CA PRO A 528 -2.62 -9.01 -23.68
C PRO A 528 -3.30 -9.93 -22.65
N VAL A 529 -2.76 -10.02 -21.43
CA VAL A 529 -3.35 -10.83 -20.36
C VAL A 529 -4.60 -10.16 -19.78
N ARG A 530 -4.57 -8.82 -19.57
CA ARG A 530 -5.77 -8.07 -19.15
C ARG A 530 -6.90 -8.16 -20.18
N GLU A 531 -6.57 -8.06 -21.45
CA GLU A 531 -7.49 -8.25 -22.57
C GLU A 531 -8.14 -9.65 -22.55
N GLY A 532 -7.35 -10.70 -22.31
CA GLY A 532 -7.84 -12.07 -22.15
C GLY A 532 -8.73 -12.24 -20.92
N ILE A 533 -8.32 -11.70 -19.76
CA ILE A 533 -9.12 -11.78 -18.52
C ILE A 533 -10.50 -11.15 -18.72
N ASP A 534 -10.56 -9.90 -19.20
CA ASP A 534 -11.82 -9.18 -19.35
C ASP A 534 -12.75 -9.86 -20.37
N THR A 535 -12.20 -10.33 -21.50
CA THR A 535 -13.01 -11.01 -22.54
C THR A 535 -13.52 -12.37 -22.06
N LEU A 536 -12.68 -13.17 -21.39
CA LEU A 536 -13.08 -14.48 -20.86
C LEU A 536 -14.04 -14.34 -19.68
N LEU A 537 -13.89 -13.34 -18.82
CA LEU A 537 -14.86 -13.04 -17.76
C LEU A 537 -16.25 -12.77 -18.34
N MET A 538 -16.35 -12.01 -19.44
CA MET A 538 -17.63 -11.79 -20.12
C MET A 538 -18.27 -13.10 -20.61
N LEU A 539 -17.46 -14.01 -21.17
CA LEU A 539 -17.94 -15.34 -21.60
C LEU A 539 -18.43 -16.20 -20.43
N LEU A 540 -17.71 -16.19 -19.31
CA LEU A 540 -18.06 -16.94 -18.12
C LEU A 540 -19.29 -16.36 -17.41
N TYR A 541 -19.42 -15.04 -17.32
CA TYR A 541 -20.61 -14.39 -16.78
C TYR A 541 -21.85 -14.71 -17.61
N ARG A 542 -21.71 -14.72 -18.94
CA ARG A 542 -22.77 -15.18 -19.84
C ARG A 542 -23.14 -16.63 -19.56
N ALA A 543 -22.16 -17.52 -19.43
CA ALA A 543 -22.41 -18.94 -19.14
C ALA A 543 -23.12 -19.18 -17.79
N LEU A 544 -22.88 -18.31 -16.80
CA LEU A 544 -23.56 -18.33 -15.50
C LEU A 544 -24.84 -17.49 -15.45
N ASN A 545 -25.25 -16.86 -16.56
CA ASN A 545 -26.37 -15.92 -16.63
C ASN A 545 -26.29 -14.75 -15.61
N ARG A 546 -25.07 -14.27 -15.31
CA ARG A 546 -24.80 -13.14 -14.40
C ARG A 546 -24.87 -11.81 -15.14
N VAL A 547 -26.07 -11.37 -15.52
CA VAL A 547 -26.29 -10.18 -16.38
C VAL A 547 -25.78 -8.88 -15.76
N GLU A 548 -26.00 -8.68 -14.47
CA GLU A 548 -25.52 -7.47 -13.76
C GLU A 548 -24.00 -7.35 -13.81
N ASP A 549 -23.27 -8.45 -13.59
CA ASP A 549 -21.81 -8.46 -13.64
C ASP A 549 -21.27 -8.22 -15.05
N MET A 550 -21.99 -8.69 -16.08
CA MET A 550 -21.67 -8.38 -17.47
C MET A 550 -21.82 -6.87 -17.76
N GLU A 551 -22.92 -6.26 -17.33
CA GLU A 551 -23.16 -4.82 -17.50
C GLU A 551 -22.16 -3.97 -16.70
N ASN A 552 -21.84 -4.37 -15.47
CA ASN A 552 -20.83 -3.72 -14.64
C ASN A 552 -19.44 -3.80 -15.28
N LEU A 553 -19.06 -4.98 -15.82
CA LEU A 553 -17.78 -5.13 -16.51
C LEU A 553 -17.73 -4.27 -17.79
N ALA A 554 -18.80 -4.28 -18.58
CA ALA A 554 -18.89 -3.54 -19.84
C ALA A 554 -18.93 -2.01 -19.66
N SER A 555 -19.54 -1.52 -18.57
CA SER A 555 -19.60 -0.10 -18.23
C SER A 555 -18.33 0.41 -17.54
N SER A 556 -17.60 -0.46 -16.84
CA SER A 556 -16.31 -0.13 -16.21
C SER A 556 -15.16 -0.04 -17.23
N VAL A 557 -14.00 0.47 -16.77
CA VAL A 557 -12.75 0.44 -17.55
C VAL A 557 -12.36 -1.00 -17.82
N ASN A 558 -12.43 -1.43 -19.09
CA ASN A 558 -12.21 -2.81 -19.51
C ASN A 558 -11.36 -2.92 -20.79
N ASN A 559 -10.72 -4.06 -20.97
CA ASN A 559 -9.90 -4.43 -22.12
C ASN A 559 -10.57 -5.50 -22.99
N CYS A 560 -11.90 -5.67 -22.88
CA CYS A 560 -12.67 -6.64 -23.66
C CYS A 560 -12.46 -6.49 -25.18
N VAL A 561 -12.41 -7.61 -25.90
CA VAL A 561 -12.33 -7.64 -27.37
C VAL A 561 -13.74 -7.65 -27.97
N VAL A 562 -14.11 -6.56 -28.62
CA VAL A 562 -15.47 -6.39 -29.18
C VAL A 562 -15.76 -7.38 -30.31
N GLU A 563 -14.80 -7.65 -31.19
CA GLU A 563 -14.99 -8.54 -32.34
C GLU A 563 -15.39 -9.97 -31.94
N GLU A 564 -14.89 -10.46 -30.80
CA GLU A 564 -15.21 -11.80 -30.29
C GLU A 564 -16.55 -11.82 -29.54
N LEU A 565 -16.95 -10.71 -28.92
CA LEU A 565 -18.15 -10.61 -28.08
C LEU A 565 -19.38 -10.13 -28.85
N GLU A 566 -19.23 -9.42 -29.97
CA GLU A 566 -20.32 -8.81 -30.74
C GLU A 566 -21.33 -9.85 -31.23
N SER A 567 -20.88 -10.92 -31.89
CA SER A 567 -21.76 -12.01 -32.34
C SER A 567 -22.40 -12.75 -31.16
N LEU A 568 -21.59 -13.05 -30.14
CA LEU A 568 -22.01 -13.83 -28.99
C LEU A 568 -23.06 -13.13 -28.12
N LEU A 569 -22.94 -11.82 -27.90
CA LEU A 569 -23.91 -11.03 -27.13
C LEU A 569 -25.17 -10.73 -27.96
N ASN A 570 -25.04 -10.58 -29.28
CA ASN A 570 -26.17 -10.37 -30.16
C ASN A 570 -27.03 -11.64 -30.32
N GLU A 571 -26.41 -12.81 -30.44
CA GLU A 571 -27.11 -14.11 -30.48
C GLU A 571 -27.79 -14.48 -29.15
N SER A 572 -27.26 -13.98 -28.03
CA SER A 572 -27.82 -14.24 -26.68
C SER A 572 -28.79 -13.17 -26.20
N GLU A 573 -29.17 -12.22 -27.07
CA GLU A 573 -30.11 -11.11 -26.78
C GLU A 573 -29.64 -10.16 -25.65
N HIS A 574 -28.37 -10.21 -25.22
CA HIS A 574 -27.78 -9.31 -24.23
C HIS A 574 -27.33 -7.96 -24.85
N LEU A 575 -28.26 -7.30 -25.54
CA LEU A 575 -28.00 -6.07 -26.29
C LEU A 575 -27.60 -4.88 -25.41
N ARG A 576 -28.08 -4.83 -24.16
CA ARG A 576 -27.76 -3.76 -23.19
C ARG A 576 -26.28 -3.81 -22.79
N THR A 577 -25.78 -4.99 -22.44
CA THR A 577 -24.35 -5.25 -22.20
C THR A 577 -23.51 -4.87 -23.43
N LEU A 578 -23.96 -5.23 -24.63
CA LEU A 578 -23.27 -4.87 -25.88
C LEU A 578 -23.23 -3.35 -26.10
N ALA A 579 -24.30 -2.62 -25.75
CA ALA A 579 -24.34 -1.16 -25.84
C ALA A 579 -23.33 -0.51 -24.88
N PHE A 580 -23.24 -0.99 -23.63
CA PHE A 580 -22.21 -0.54 -22.67
C PHE A 580 -20.80 -0.85 -23.17
N LEU A 581 -20.59 -2.01 -23.78
CA LEU A 581 -19.30 -2.40 -24.33
C LEU A 581 -18.89 -1.49 -25.51
N TYR A 582 -19.81 -1.16 -26.42
CA TYR A 582 -19.51 -0.21 -27.48
C TYR A 582 -19.19 1.19 -26.95
N ALA A 583 -19.93 1.64 -25.93
CA ALA A 583 -19.69 2.93 -25.29
C ALA A 583 -18.27 3.00 -24.69
N SER A 584 -17.87 1.99 -23.89
CA SER A 584 -16.55 1.97 -23.25
C SER A 584 -15.37 1.86 -24.24
N LYS A 585 -15.63 1.46 -25.49
CA LYS A 585 -14.61 1.37 -26.56
C LYS A 585 -14.62 2.57 -27.51
N GLY A 586 -15.43 3.59 -27.25
CA GLY A 586 -15.56 4.77 -28.10
C GLY A 586 -16.29 4.52 -29.42
N MET A 587 -17.00 3.40 -29.56
CA MET A 587 -17.83 3.09 -30.74
C MET A 587 -19.22 3.71 -30.60
N SER A 588 -19.29 5.02 -30.38
CA SER A 588 -20.52 5.73 -29.96
C SER A 588 -21.69 5.56 -30.92
N ALA A 589 -21.45 5.52 -32.24
CA ALA A 589 -22.51 5.30 -33.23
C ALA A 589 -23.22 3.95 -33.09
N LYS A 590 -22.48 2.86 -32.86
CA LYS A 590 -23.06 1.52 -32.66
C LYS A 590 -23.81 1.45 -31.32
N ALA A 591 -23.25 2.04 -30.26
CA ALA A 591 -23.89 2.10 -28.94
C ALA A 591 -25.24 2.83 -29.00
N LEU A 592 -25.25 4.03 -29.59
CA LEU A 592 -26.45 4.87 -29.68
C LEU A 592 -27.53 4.29 -30.60
N ALA A 593 -27.14 3.54 -31.63
CA ALA A 593 -28.10 2.79 -32.45
C ALA A 593 -28.87 1.76 -31.60
N ILE A 594 -28.18 1.07 -30.69
CA ILE A 594 -28.79 0.10 -29.77
C ILE A 594 -29.66 0.84 -28.73
N TRP A 595 -29.17 1.91 -28.10
CA TRP A 595 -29.96 2.69 -27.13
C TRP A 595 -31.22 3.30 -27.75
N ARG A 596 -31.14 3.76 -29.00
CA ARG A 596 -32.30 4.24 -29.77
C ARG A 596 -33.30 3.11 -30.07
N LEU A 597 -32.82 1.90 -30.34
CA LEU A 597 -33.67 0.73 -30.51
C LEU A 597 -34.40 0.39 -29.20
N PHE A 598 -33.70 0.41 -28.06
CA PHE A 598 -34.31 0.22 -26.74
C PHE A 598 -35.40 1.26 -26.47
N ALA A 599 -35.08 2.56 -26.63
CA ALA A 599 -36.04 3.64 -26.42
C ALA A 599 -37.33 3.43 -27.26
N LYS A 600 -37.19 3.07 -28.54
CA LYS A 600 -38.34 2.77 -29.42
C LYS A 600 -39.14 1.55 -28.96
N ASN A 601 -38.46 0.47 -28.55
CA ASN A 601 -39.11 -0.76 -28.11
C ASN A 601 -39.95 -0.54 -26.84
N TYR A 602 -39.44 0.24 -25.88
CA TYR A 602 -40.21 0.69 -24.71
C TYR A 602 -41.38 1.60 -25.14
N SER A 603 -41.18 2.57 -26.03
CA SER A 603 -42.26 3.46 -26.53
C SER A 603 -43.38 2.71 -27.26
N SER A 604 -43.05 1.60 -27.94
CA SER A 604 -44.04 0.76 -28.64
C SER A 604 -44.77 -0.24 -27.73
N GLY A 605 -44.40 -0.33 -26.45
CA GLY A 605 -44.97 -1.28 -25.49
C GLY A 605 -44.57 -2.75 -25.73
N LEU A 606 -43.54 -3.00 -26.55
CA LEU A 606 -42.97 -4.34 -26.75
C LEU A 606 -42.23 -4.83 -25.49
N TRP A 607 -41.74 -3.88 -24.68
CA TRP A 607 -40.99 -4.12 -23.43
C TRP A 607 -41.74 -3.39 -22.32
N GLN A 608 -42.06 -4.11 -21.23
CA GLN A 608 -42.69 -3.52 -20.04
C GLN A 608 -41.62 -3.03 -19.09
N ASP A 609 -41.86 -1.88 -18.45
CA ASP A 609 -41.03 -1.41 -17.34
C ASP A 609 -41.08 -2.44 -16.21
N SER A 610 -39.91 -2.76 -15.64
CA SER A 610 -39.84 -3.57 -14.42
C SER A 610 -40.41 -2.76 -13.25
N ASP A 611 -41.00 -3.42 -12.24
CA ASP A 611 -41.53 -2.75 -11.04
C ASP A 611 -40.46 -1.94 -10.28
N ASP A 612 -39.18 -2.27 -10.48
CA ASP A 612 -38.01 -1.52 -9.99
C ASP A 612 -37.50 -0.51 -11.03
N LEU A 613 -37.95 0.74 -10.92
CA LEU A 613 -37.43 1.88 -11.68
C LEU A 613 -35.92 2.07 -11.43
N VAL A 614 -35.16 2.38 -12.48
CA VAL A 614 -33.70 2.50 -12.41
C VAL A 614 -33.32 3.74 -11.60
N PRO A 615 -32.51 3.61 -10.52
CA PRO A 615 -32.02 4.77 -9.79
C PRO A 615 -30.98 5.53 -10.62
N TYR A 616 -31.21 6.82 -10.82
CA TYR A 616 -30.30 7.74 -11.51
C TYR A 616 -29.98 8.91 -10.58
N LEU A 617 -28.70 9.25 -10.46
CA LEU A 617 -28.25 10.37 -9.66
C LEU A 617 -28.07 11.60 -10.57
N HIS A 618 -28.95 12.59 -10.41
CA HIS A 618 -28.81 13.90 -11.05
C HIS A 618 -28.58 14.93 -9.94
N GLU A 619 -27.47 15.67 -9.98
CA GLU A 619 -27.17 16.76 -9.02
C GLU A 619 -27.34 16.35 -7.52
N ASN A 620 -27.00 15.11 -7.17
CA ASN A 620 -27.16 14.47 -5.85
C ASN A 620 -28.59 14.08 -5.43
N GLU A 621 -29.58 14.17 -6.32
CA GLU A 621 -30.92 13.62 -6.11
C GLU A 621 -31.10 12.27 -6.81
N LEU A 622 -31.73 11.32 -6.11
CA LEU A 622 -32.02 9.99 -6.64
C LEU A 622 -33.35 10.00 -7.38
N ILE A 623 -33.30 10.10 -8.70
CA ILE A 623 -34.45 10.06 -9.59
C ILE A 623 -34.69 8.62 -10.03
N ARG A 624 -35.95 8.19 -10.06
CA ARG A 624 -36.36 6.87 -10.53
C ARG A 624 -36.82 6.97 -11.99
N LEU A 625 -36.03 6.40 -12.91
CA LEU A 625 -36.27 6.47 -14.35
C LEU A 625 -37.03 5.24 -14.86
N SER A 626 -37.96 5.46 -15.78
CA SER A 626 -38.54 4.41 -16.63
C SER A 626 -37.50 3.82 -17.60
N GLY A 627 -37.75 2.64 -18.18
CA GLY A 627 -36.81 1.99 -19.09
C GLY A 627 -36.46 2.83 -20.32
N LYS A 628 -37.42 3.61 -20.82
CA LYS A 628 -37.21 4.61 -21.89
C LYS A 628 -36.31 5.77 -21.46
N GLU A 629 -36.45 6.25 -20.23
CA GLU A 629 -35.67 7.35 -19.68
C GLU A 629 -34.25 6.91 -19.33
N ALA A 630 -34.08 5.68 -18.84
CA ALA A 630 -32.76 5.08 -18.62
C ALA A 630 -31.96 4.96 -19.93
N ALA A 631 -32.61 4.55 -21.03
CA ALA A 631 -31.97 4.52 -22.35
C ALA A 631 -31.58 5.93 -22.85
N ALA A 632 -32.42 6.94 -22.60
CA ALA A 632 -32.13 8.33 -22.93
C ALA A 632 -30.98 8.90 -22.07
N ALA A 633 -30.94 8.56 -20.78
CA ALA A 633 -29.88 8.97 -19.86
C ALA A 633 -28.52 8.39 -20.26
N GLU A 634 -28.46 7.10 -20.61
CA GLU A 634 -27.21 6.47 -21.07
C GLU A 634 -26.76 7.01 -22.44
N ALA A 635 -27.71 7.27 -23.35
CA ALA A 635 -27.39 7.94 -24.61
C ALA A 635 -26.84 9.36 -24.38
N ALA A 636 -27.44 10.12 -23.46
CA ALA A 636 -26.97 11.45 -23.08
C ALA A 636 -25.56 11.42 -22.48
N ARG A 637 -25.27 10.43 -21.61
CA ARG A 637 -23.93 10.22 -21.04
C ARG A 637 -22.87 9.94 -22.11
N ILE A 638 -23.18 9.11 -23.11
CA ILE A 638 -22.28 8.83 -24.24
C ILE A 638 -22.03 10.10 -25.08
N LEU A 639 -23.06 10.93 -25.26
CA LEU A 639 -22.98 12.18 -26.03
C LEU A 639 -22.36 13.34 -25.25
N GLU A 640 -22.19 13.20 -23.93
CA GLU A 640 -21.44 14.13 -23.09
C GLU A 640 -19.93 14.02 -23.35
N GLU A 641 -19.43 12.81 -23.60
CA GLU A 641 -18.04 12.52 -23.98
C GLU A 641 -17.70 13.07 -25.38
N PRO A 642 -16.40 13.26 -25.74
CA PRO A 642 -16.01 13.78 -27.03
C PRO A 642 -16.54 12.88 -28.16
N CYS A 643 -17.57 13.37 -28.86
CA CYS A 643 -18.28 12.68 -29.92
C CYS A 643 -18.46 13.63 -31.12
N ASP A 644 -18.68 13.06 -32.30
CA ASP A 644 -18.91 13.82 -33.51
C ASP A 644 -20.14 14.74 -33.36
N PRO A 645 -20.02 16.04 -33.68
CA PRO A 645 -21.11 17.00 -33.47
C PRO A 645 -22.37 16.68 -34.28
N GLU A 646 -22.22 16.09 -35.46
CA GLU A 646 -23.35 15.65 -36.30
C GLU A 646 -24.15 14.51 -35.65
N LEU A 647 -23.46 13.62 -34.96
CA LEU A 647 -24.04 12.47 -34.30
C LEU A 647 -24.80 12.90 -33.03
N ALA A 648 -24.27 13.89 -32.28
CA ALA A 648 -25.00 14.51 -31.19
C ALA A 648 -26.30 15.17 -31.66
N LEU A 649 -26.27 15.96 -32.75
CA LEU A 649 -27.46 16.61 -33.30
C LEU A 649 -28.51 15.60 -33.81
N GLN A 650 -28.07 14.50 -34.42
CA GLN A 650 -28.97 13.45 -34.90
C GLN A 650 -29.76 12.79 -33.76
N HIS A 651 -29.10 12.58 -32.61
CA HIS A 651 -29.69 11.93 -31.46
C HIS A 651 -30.36 12.89 -30.46
N LEU A 652 -30.15 14.20 -30.59
CA LEU A 652 -30.74 15.21 -29.70
C LEU A 652 -32.28 15.19 -29.72
N SER A 653 -32.88 15.10 -30.91
CA SER A 653 -34.34 15.20 -31.10
C SER A 653 -35.14 14.17 -30.30
N TRP A 654 -34.76 12.89 -30.33
CA TRP A 654 -35.50 11.86 -29.60
C TRP A 654 -35.16 11.87 -28.09
N ILE A 655 -33.97 12.35 -27.70
CA ILE A 655 -33.63 12.52 -26.28
C ILE A 655 -34.48 13.65 -25.68
N SER A 656 -34.63 14.77 -26.40
CA SER A 656 -35.46 15.89 -25.97
C SER A 656 -36.94 15.54 -25.87
N ASP A 657 -37.44 14.69 -26.79
CA ASP A 657 -38.82 14.20 -26.75
C ASP A 657 -39.10 13.30 -25.54
N ILE A 658 -38.09 12.60 -25.02
CA ILE A 658 -38.24 11.72 -23.84
C ILE A 658 -38.08 12.52 -22.57
N ASN A 659 -36.98 13.27 -22.43
CA ASN A 659 -36.71 14.08 -21.25
C ASN A 659 -35.83 15.31 -21.58
N PRO A 660 -36.32 16.53 -21.33
CA PRO A 660 -35.60 17.76 -21.65
C PRO A 660 -34.31 17.95 -20.84
N LEU A 661 -34.20 17.41 -19.62
CA LEU A 661 -32.98 17.51 -18.80
C LEU A 661 -31.78 16.82 -19.45
N PHE A 662 -31.99 15.63 -20.01
CA PHE A 662 -30.92 14.90 -20.68
C PHE A 662 -30.47 15.60 -21.96
N ALA A 663 -31.38 16.27 -22.68
CA ALA A 663 -31.02 17.10 -23.81
C ALA A 663 -30.13 18.29 -23.38
N ILE A 664 -30.45 18.93 -22.25
CA ILE A 664 -29.62 20.02 -21.69
C ILE A 664 -28.25 19.50 -21.27
N GLN A 665 -28.18 18.36 -20.59
CA GLN A 665 -26.91 17.73 -20.20
C GLN A 665 -26.03 17.47 -21.44
N VAL A 666 -26.62 16.99 -22.52
CA VAL A 666 -25.91 16.88 -23.80
C VAL A 666 -25.47 18.28 -24.23
N LEU A 667 -26.36 19.26 -24.40
CA LEU A 667 -25.98 20.56 -24.97
C LEU A 667 -24.93 21.34 -24.17
N THR A 668 -24.90 21.21 -22.85
CA THR A 668 -24.03 21.96 -21.92
C THR A 668 -22.75 21.22 -21.51
N SER A 669 -22.42 20.11 -22.18
CA SER A 669 -21.22 19.33 -21.84
C SER A 669 -19.92 20.13 -22.06
N ASP A 670 -19.12 20.23 -20.99
CA ASP A 670 -17.80 20.84 -21.06
C ASP A 670 -16.69 19.95 -21.61
N LYS A 671 -16.98 18.65 -21.76
CA LYS A 671 -16.00 17.62 -22.12
C LYS A 671 -15.75 17.51 -23.63
N ARG A 672 -16.48 18.25 -24.47
CA ARG A 672 -16.34 18.19 -25.93
C ARG A 672 -15.12 18.94 -26.43
N THR A 673 -14.46 18.35 -27.44
CA THR A 673 -13.34 18.96 -28.16
C THR A 673 -13.80 19.88 -29.29
N GLU A 674 -14.91 19.54 -29.95
CA GLU A 674 -15.53 20.35 -31.00
C GLU A 674 -16.85 20.92 -30.50
N GLU A 675 -17.01 22.23 -30.63
CA GLU A 675 -18.21 22.93 -30.17
C GLU A 675 -19.37 22.76 -31.16
N LEU A 676 -20.58 22.58 -30.64
CA LEU A 676 -21.78 22.55 -31.45
C LEU A 676 -22.09 23.96 -31.95
N LEU A 677 -22.25 24.13 -33.26
CA LEU A 677 -22.64 25.41 -33.84
C LEU A 677 -24.04 25.81 -33.35
N PRO A 678 -24.20 26.99 -32.70
CA PRO A 678 -25.48 27.40 -32.11
C PRO A 678 -26.64 27.38 -33.12
N GLU A 679 -26.40 27.78 -34.36
CA GLU A 679 -27.41 27.78 -35.44
C GLU A 679 -27.96 26.37 -35.74
N LYS A 680 -27.08 25.36 -35.71
CA LYS A 680 -27.48 23.97 -35.99
C LYS A 680 -28.24 23.35 -34.81
N VAL A 681 -27.90 23.74 -33.57
CA VAL A 681 -28.62 23.31 -32.36
C VAL A 681 -30.04 23.88 -32.37
N ILE A 682 -30.19 25.18 -32.65
CA ILE A 682 -31.51 25.84 -32.70
C ILE A 682 -32.39 25.22 -33.80
N GLN A 683 -31.81 24.78 -34.92
CA GLN A 683 -32.54 24.06 -35.97
C GLN A 683 -32.91 22.61 -35.60
N ALA A 684 -32.17 21.97 -34.70
CA ALA A 684 -32.34 20.57 -34.33
C ALA A 684 -33.38 20.35 -33.22
N ILE A 685 -33.65 21.37 -32.40
CA ILE A 685 -34.62 21.35 -31.31
C ILE A 685 -35.98 21.85 -31.82
N ASP A 686 -37.07 21.24 -31.36
CA ASP A 686 -38.42 21.72 -31.68
C ASP A 686 -38.61 23.16 -31.14
N PRO A 687 -39.05 24.13 -31.97
CA PRO A 687 -39.32 25.50 -31.51
C PRO A 687 -40.33 25.60 -30.36
N GLN A 688 -41.13 24.56 -30.09
CA GLN A 688 -42.03 24.51 -28.93
C GLN A 688 -41.30 24.27 -27.60
N GLN A 689 -40.07 23.74 -27.62
CA GLN A 689 -39.27 23.44 -26.41
C GLN A 689 -38.37 24.62 -26.03
N VAL A 690 -39.01 25.76 -25.75
CA VAL A 690 -38.35 27.07 -25.53
C VAL A 690 -37.37 27.04 -24.33
N GLU A 691 -37.69 26.28 -23.28
CA GLU A 691 -36.88 26.21 -22.06
C GLU A 691 -35.49 25.58 -22.29
N ILE A 692 -35.40 24.57 -23.16
CA ILE A 692 -34.12 23.94 -23.53
C ILE A 692 -33.22 24.95 -24.25
N ILE A 693 -33.80 25.70 -25.19
CA ILE A 693 -33.09 26.74 -25.96
C ILE A 693 -32.62 27.85 -25.02
N GLN A 694 -33.47 28.29 -24.08
CA GLN A 694 -33.09 29.28 -23.07
C GLN A 694 -31.93 28.79 -22.20
N ARG A 695 -31.96 27.53 -21.73
CA ARG A 695 -30.87 27.00 -20.90
C ARG A 695 -29.55 26.89 -21.67
N TYR A 696 -29.61 26.49 -22.94
CA TYR A 696 -28.45 26.42 -23.81
C TYR A 696 -27.86 27.80 -24.13
N LEU A 697 -28.70 28.79 -24.47
CA LEU A 697 -28.27 30.17 -24.69
C LEU A 697 -27.67 30.78 -23.41
N GLN A 698 -28.27 30.51 -22.25
CA GLN A 698 -27.73 30.93 -20.97
C GLN A 698 -26.33 30.37 -20.73
N TRP A 699 -26.13 29.06 -20.94
CA TRP A 699 -24.81 28.42 -20.81
C TRP A 699 -23.78 29.00 -21.79
N LEU A 700 -24.17 29.23 -23.06
CA LEU A 700 -23.27 29.86 -24.03
C LEU A 700 -22.80 31.25 -23.59
N ILE A 701 -23.69 32.02 -22.96
CA ILE A 701 -23.41 33.40 -22.57
C ILE A 701 -22.66 33.48 -21.23
N GLU A 702 -23.13 32.77 -20.21
CA GLU A 702 -22.60 32.86 -18.84
C GLU A 702 -21.37 31.97 -18.62
N ASP A 703 -21.39 30.73 -19.10
CA ASP A 703 -20.32 29.75 -18.83
C ASP A 703 -19.22 29.75 -19.91
N ARG A 704 -19.58 30.13 -21.16
CA ARG A 704 -18.65 30.15 -22.31
C ARG A 704 -18.24 31.53 -22.81
N ASP A 705 -18.72 32.60 -22.19
CA ASP A 705 -18.39 34.00 -22.54
C ASP A 705 -18.54 34.34 -24.04
N TYR A 706 -19.52 33.73 -24.73
CA TYR A 706 -19.77 34.05 -26.13
C TYR A 706 -20.24 35.51 -26.27
N ASN A 707 -19.47 36.33 -26.98
CA ASN A 707 -19.73 37.77 -27.12
C ASN A 707 -20.50 38.16 -28.40
N ASP A 708 -21.27 37.24 -29.00
CA ASP A 708 -22.04 37.52 -30.21
C ASP A 708 -23.33 38.29 -29.87
N PRO A 709 -23.50 39.54 -30.35
CA PRO A 709 -24.70 40.33 -30.09
C PRO A 709 -26.02 39.65 -30.50
N GLN A 710 -26.00 38.79 -31.52
CA GLN A 710 -27.20 38.09 -32.00
C GLN A 710 -27.69 37.04 -30.98
N LEU A 711 -26.77 36.33 -30.33
CA LEU A 711 -27.10 35.34 -29.30
C LEU A 711 -27.66 36.03 -28.04
N HIS A 712 -27.03 37.12 -27.61
CA HIS A 712 -27.51 37.92 -26.47
C HIS A 712 -28.90 38.51 -26.72
N THR A 713 -29.13 39.02 -27.93
CA THR A 713 -30.45 39.57 -28.32
C THR A 713 -31.51 38.49 -28.42
N SER A 714 -31.19 37.33 -29.01
CA SER A 714 -32.14 36.21 -29.11
C SER A 714 -32.51 35.62 -27.75
N TYR A 715 -31.55 35.52 -26.82
CA TYR A 715 -31.80 35.12 -25.44
C TYR A 715 -32.71 36.12 -24.70
N ALA A 716 -32.39 37.42 -24.77
CA ALA A 716 -33.20 38.48 -24.17
C ALA A 716 -34.64 38.48 -24.72
N LEU A 717 -34.80 38.33 -26.04
CA LEU A 717 -36.12 38.26 -26.68
C LEU A 717 -36.89 37.00 -26.28
N SER A 718 -36.23 35.86 -26.13
CA SER A 718 -36.86 34.62 -25.66
C SER A 718 -37.36 34.77 -24.22
N LEU A 719 -36.51 35.27 -23.31
CA LEU A 719 -36.90 35.53 -21.93
C LEU A 719 -38.03 36.56 -21.82
N ALA A 720 -38.00 37.62 -22.62
CA ALA A 720 -39.06 38.63 -22.64
C ALA A 720 -40.40 38.08 -23.13
N LYS A 721 -40.40 37.23 -24.17
CA LYS A 721 -41.62 36.55 -24.64
C LYS A 721 -42.19 35.64 -23.56
N SER A 722 -41.36 34.82 -22.92
CA SER A 722 -41.81 33.96 -21.82
C SER A 722 -42.31 34.78 -20.62
N ALA A 723 -41.67 35.91 -20.29
CA ALA A 723 -42.14 36.81 -19.23
C ALA A 723 -43.49 37.47 -19.57
N LEU A 724 -43.74 37.82 -20.84
CA LEU A 724 -45.04 38.34 -21.30
C LEU A 724 -46.13 37.28 -21.21
N GLU A 725 -45.85 36.04 -21.64
CA GLU A 725 -46.77 34.91 -21.52
C GLU A 725 -47.15 34.65 -20.04
N CYS A 726 -46.19 34.71 -19.12
CA CYS A 726 -46.46 34.59 -17.68
C CYS A 726 -47.39 35.70 -17.15
N VAL A 727 -47.23 36.94 -17.62
CA VAL A 727 -48.07 38.08 -17.22
C VAL A 727 -49.49 37.96 -17.80
N GLU A 728 -49.63 37.46 -19.02
CA GLU A 728 -50.94 37.22 -19.65
C GLU A 728 -51.71 36.10 -18.94
N VAL A 729 -51.04 35.00 -18.55
CA VAL A 729 -51.66 33.90 -17.79
C VAL A 729 -52.08 34.34 -16.39
N GLN A 730 -51.30 35.20 -15.72
CA GLN A 730 -51.65 35.75 -14.41
C GLN A 730 -52.85 36.73 -14.46
N ASN A 731 -52.97 37.51 -15.54
CA ASN A 731 -54.10 38.41 -15.74
C ASN A 731 -55.38 37.68 -16.19
N GLY A 732 -55.25 36.56 -16.92
CA GLY A 732 -56.39 35.71 -17.32
C GLY A 732 -57.05 34.96 -16.16
N ASN A 733 -56.30 34.63 -15.10
CA ASN A 733 -56.80 33.92 -13.93
C ASN A 733 -57.47 34.82 -12.86
N GLN A 734 -57.50 36.14 -13.04
CA GLN A 734 -58.15 37.06 -12.08
C GLN A 734 -59.64 37.30 -12.34
N GLU A 735 -60.22 36.83 -13.46
CA GLU A 735 -61.66 37.01 -13.75
C GLU A 735 -62.54 35.78 -13.40
N THR A 736 -61.98 34.70 -12.86
CA THR A 736 -62.79 33.59 -12.31
C THR A 736 -62.28 33.11 -10.95
N ASP A 737 -63.23 33.04 -10.01
CA ASP A 737 -63.18 32.46 -8.66
C ASP A 737 -62.52 33.24 -7.50
N ALA A 738 -63.33 34.18 -7.00
CA ALA A 738 -63.45 34.37 -5.56
C ALA A 738 -64.08 33.11 -4.91
N GLY A 739 -63.25 32.14 -4.52
CA GLY A 739 -63.68 31.11 -3.55
C GLY A 739 -63.09 29.72 -3.71
N SER A 740 -61.82 29.51 -3.34
CA SER A 740 -61.34 28.26 -2.71
C SER A 740 -59.84 28.36 -2.40
N ARG A 741 -59.52 28.75 -1.15
CA ARG A 741 -58.22 28.45 -0.53
C ARG A 741 -58.34 27.06 0.09
N GLU A 742 -58.10 26.03 -0.70
CA GLU A 742 -57.69 24.73 -0.19
C GLU A 742 -56.44 24.30 -0.94
N ALA A 743 -55.38 24.07 -0.16
CA ALA A 743 -54.11 23.52 -0.61
C ALA A 743 -54.36 22.11 -1.18
N HIS A 744 -54.41 22.00 -2.50
CA HIS A 744 -54.20 20.74 -3.17
C HIS A 744 -52.71 20.59 -3.45
N ASP A 745 -52.07 19.83 -2.56
CA ASP A 745 -50.86 19.06 -2.83
C ASP A 745 -51.17 18.12 -4.00
N CYS A 746 -50.71 18.46 -5.21
CA CYS A 746 -50.57 17.53 -6.31
C CYS A 746 -49.09 17.43 -6.68
N ASN A 747 -48.46 16.40 -6.12
CA ASN A 747 -47.15 15.93 -6.47
C ASN A 747 -47.19 15.27 -7.87
N VAL A 748 -46.06 15.35 -8.59
CA VAL A 748 -45.72 14.72 -9.89
C VAL A 748 -46.04 15.54 -11.15
N GLY A 749 -44.98 16.08 -11.79
CA GLY A 749 -44.92 16.09 -13.27
C GLY A 749 -44.37 17.30 -14.03
N SER A 750 -43.92 18.37 -13.39
CA SER A 750 -43.13 19.41 -14.09
C SER A 750 -41.85 19.65 -13.32
N ILE A 751 -40.78 19.02 -13.79
CA ILE A 751 -39.43 19.42 -13.39
C ILE A 751 -39.26 20.83 -13.96
N SER A 752 -39.44 21.85 -13.13
CA SER A 752 -39.10 23.22 -13.50
C SER A 752 -37.61 23.24 -13.81
N LEU A 753 -37.23 23.45 -15.08
CA LEU A 753 -35.83 23.49 -15.52
C LEU A 753 -35.03 24.65 -14.89
N PHE A 754 -35.73 25.56 -14.20
CA PHE A 754 -35.18 26.72 -13.51
C PHE A 754 -35.78 26.87 -12.12
N GLU A 755 -34.97 27.21 -11.12
CA GLU A 755 -35.42 27.52 -9.75
C GLU A 755 -35.95 28.95 -9.60
N SER A 756 -35.50 29.88 -10.45
CA SER A 756 -35.85 31.30 -10.42
C SER A 756 -36.93 31.65 -11.44
N ASP A 757 -37.77 32.62 -11.09
CA ASP A 757 -38.82 33.12 -11.97
C ASP A 757 -38.22 33.72 -13.25
N VAL A 758 -38.88 33.51 -14.39
CA VAL A 758 -38.42 33.97 -15.72
C VAL A 758 -38.15 35.47 -15.73
N ARG A 759 -38.94 36.23 -14.96
CA ARG A 759 -38.79 37.68 -14.81
C ARG A 759 -37.51 38.08 -14.08
N GLU A 760 -37.14 37.36 -13.02
CA GLU A 760 -35.90 37.61 -12.27
C GLU A 760 -34.67 37.27 -13.13
N ARG A 761 -34.75 36.19 -13.91
CA ARG A 761 -33.71 35.81 -14.88
C ARG A 761 -33.52 36.86 -15.96
N LEU A 762 -34.62 37.39 -16.52
CA LEU A 762 -34.57 38.51 -17.47
C LEU A 762 -33.92 39.75 -16.86
N GLN A 763 -34.32 40.15 -15.65
CA GLN A 763 -33.74 41.33 -14.98
C GLN A 763 -32.23 41.15 -14.73
N THR A 764 -31.83 39.99 -14.24
CA THR A 764 -30.43 39.66 -13.96
C THR A 764 -29.60 39.71 -15.24
N PHE A 765 -30.11 39.11 -16.33
CA PHE A 765 -29.44 39.11 -17.63
C PHE A 765 -29.28 40.52 -18.23
N LEU A 766 -30.32 41.34 -18.17
CA LEU A 766 -30.27 42.71 -18.70
C LEU A 766 -29.31 43.62 -17.90
N GLN A 767 -29.08 43.31 -16.63
CA GLN A 767 -28.10 44.01 -15.82
C GLN A 767 -26.67 43.52 -16.08
N SER A 768 -26.48 42.23 -16.35
CA SER A 768 -25.15 41.62 -16.52
C SER A 768 -24.55 41.80 -17.92
N SER A 769 -25.38 41.70 -18.97
CA SER A 769 -24.92 41.79 -20.37
C SER A 769 -25.01 43.21 -20.94
N ASP A 770 -24.05 43.56 -21.80
CA ASP A 770 -24.00 44.82 -22.55
C ASP A 770 -24.20 44.61 -24.07
N LEU A 771 -24.34 43.37 -24.52
CA LEU A 771 -24.21 42.99 -25.95
C LEU A 771 -25.55 42.77 -26.66
N TYR A 772 -26.67 42.83 -25.96
CA TYR A 772 -28.00 42.69 -26.56
C TYR A 772 -28.47 44.01 -27.21
N ASN A 773 -29.38 43.95 -28.18
CA ASN A 773 -29.99 45.14 -28.79
C ASN A 773 -31.13 45.69 -27.90
N PRO A 774 -30.96 46.84 -27.23
CA PRO A 774 -31.98 47.38 -26.33
C PRO A 774 -33.21 47.94 -27.08
N GLU A 775 -33.07 48.38 -28.33
CA GLU A 775 -34.17 48.96 -29.11
C GLU A 775 -35.17 47.88 -29.56
N GLU A 776 -34.66 46.74 -30.04
CA GLU A 776 -35.51 45.60 -30.41
C GLU A 776 -36.28 45.05 -29.21
N LEU A 777 -35.64 44.96 -28.04
CA LEU A 777 -36.29 44.49 -26.83
C LEU A 777 -37.33 45.49 -26.31
N LEU A 778 -37.05 46.80 -26.40
CA LEU A 778 -38.03 47.83 -26.05
C LEU A 778 -39.26 47.81 -26.96
N ASN A 779 -39.09 47.61 -28.27
CA ASN A 779 -40.21 47.51 -29.19
C ASN A 779 -41.15 46.34 -28.84
N LEU A 780 -40.60 45.23 -28.34
CA LEU A 780 -41.39 44.09 -27.88
C LEU A 780 -42.13 44.39 -26.57
N ILE A 781 -41.49 45.13 -25.66
CA ILE A 781 -41.94 45.34 -24.28
C ILE A 781 -42.75 46.64 -24.09
N GLU A 782 -42.81 47.52 -25.09
CA GLU A 782 -43.37 48.89 -25.00
C GLU A 782 -44.80 48.93 -24.40
N GLY A 783 -45.65 47.97 -24.76
CA GLY A 783 -47.04 47.88 -24.28
C GLY A 783 -47.23 47.20 -22.91
N SER A 784 -46.17 46.68 -22.28
CA SER A 784 -46.28 45.86 -21.06
C SER A 784 -45.98 46.62 -19.77
N GLU A 785 -46.30 46.03 -18.60
CA GLU A 785 -46.01 46.58 -17.27
C GLU A 785 -44.62 46.18 -16.71
N LEU A 786 -43.70 45.78 -17.59
CA LEU A 786 -42.31 45.43 -17.24
C LEU A 786 -41.47 46.71 -16.99
N TRP A 787 -41.84 47.49 -15.97
CA TRP A 787 -41.27 48.81 -15.70
C TRP A 787 -39.81 48.79 -15.25
N LEU A 788 -39.38 47.78 -14.49
CA LEU A 788 -37.98 47.63 -14.06
C LEU A 788 -37.08 47.28 -15.25
N GLU A 789 -37.54 46.37 -16.09
CA GLU A 789 -36.87 45.93 -17.31
C GLU A 789 -36.75 47.11 -18.30
N LYS A 790 -37.82 47.90 -18.47
CA LYS A 790 -37.81 49.17 -19.22
C LYS A 790 -36.79 50.16 -18.64
N ALA A 791 -36.74 50.31 -17.31
CA ALA A 791 -35.77 51.21 -16.67
C ALA A 791 -34.33 50.79 -16.96
N ILE A 792 -34.02 49.48 -16.91
CA ILE A 792 -32.70 48.94 -17.27
C ILE A 792 -32.37 49.24 -18.73
N LEU A 793 -33.33 49.05 -19.65
CA LEU A 793 -33.12 49.31 -21.08
C LEU A 793 -32.90 50.79 -21.41
N TYR A 794 -33.74 51.68 -20.88
CA TYR A 794 -33.56 53.12 -21.07
C TYR A 794 -32.25 53.63 -20.44
N ARG A 795 -31.81 53.00 -19.35
CA ARG A 795 -30.51 53.24 -18.72
C ARG A 795 -29.36 52.89 -19.66
N ARG A 796 -29.47 51.82 -20.46
CA ARG A 796 -28.46 51.45 -21.46
C ARG A 796 -28.44 52.37 -22.68
N ILE A 797 -29.62 52.81 -23.15
CA ILE A 797 -29.73 53.76 -24.28
C ILE A 797 -29.19 55.15 -23.90
N GLY A 798 -29.06 55.44 -22.61
CA GLY A 798 -28.58 56.75 -22.11
C GLY A 798 -29.70 57.79 -22.00
N GLN A 799 -30.97 57.36 -21.97
CA GLN A 799 -32.10 58.26 -21.74
C GLN A 799 -32.29 58.50 -20.23
N GLU A 800 -31.35 59.26 -19.64
CA GLU A 800 -31.26 59.50 -18.19
C GLU A 800 -32.57 60.05 -17.59
N THR A 801 -33.25 60.95 -18.30
CA THR A 801 -34.51 61.57 -17.85
C THR A 801 -35.67 60.58 -17.77
N VAL A 802 -35.77 59.67 -18.74
CA VAL A 802 -36.82 58.65 -18.81
C VAL A 802 -36.61 57.60 -17.71
N VAL A 803 -35.35 57.23 -17.44
CA VAL A 803 -35.00 56.30 -16.34
C VAL A 803 -35.39 56.87 -14.99
N LEU A 804 -35.02 58.13 -14.72
CA LEU A 804 -35.38 58.81 -13.47
C LEU A 804 -36.90 58.95 -13.34
N GLN A 805 -37.63 59.22 -14.44
CA GLN A 805 -39.10 59.23 -14.42
C GLN A 805 -39.69 57.85 -14.09
N ILE A 806 -39.14 56.76 -14.65
CA ILE A 806 -39.63 55.41 -14.37
C ILE A 806 -39.34 55.03 -12.91
N LEU A 807 -38.10 55.23 -12.43
CA LEU A 807 -37.71 54.89 -11.05
C LEU A 807 -38.44 55.76 -10.01
N ALA A 808 -38.47 57.08 -10.21
CA ALA A 808 -39.01 58.02 -9.23
C ALA A 808 -40.54 58.12 -9.25
N LEU A 809 -41.19 58.05 -10.43
CA LEU A 809 -42.62 58.34 -10.57
C LEU A 809 -43.50 57.12 -10.83
N LYS A 810 -42.98 56.09 -11.53
CA LYS A 810 -43.74 54.87 -11.85
C LYS A 810 -43.52 53.77 -10.82
N LEU A 811 -42.26 53.50 -10.47
CA LEU A 811 -41.87 52.51 -9.45
C LEU A 811 -41.86 53.08 -8.04
N GLU A 812 -41.81 54.41 -7.90
CA GLU A 812 -41.73 55.15 -6.63
C GLU A 812 -40.56 54.72 -5.71
N ASP A 813 -39.51 54.12 -6.30
CA ASP A 813 -38.31 53.70 -5.59
C ASP A 813 -37.30 54.85 -5.47
N CYS A 814 -37.43 55.59 -4.37
CA CYS A 814 -36.56 56.72 -4.06
C CYS A 814 -35.10 56.29 -3.84
N ALA A 815 -34.85 55.07 -3.36
CA ALA A 815 -33.50 54.60 -3.09
C ALA A 815 -32.78 54.25 -4.40
N ALA A 816 -33.44 53.55 -5.31
CA ALA A 816 -32.89 53.23 -6.63
C ALA A 816 -32.61 54.48 -7.47
N ALA A 817 -33.50 55.48 -7.42
CA ALA A 817 -33.30 56.75 -8.11
C ALA A 817 -32.10 57.55 -7.55
N GLU A 818 -31.95 57.64 -6.22
CA GLU A 818 -30.79 58.27 -5.57
C GLU A 818 -29.48 57.56 -5.97
N GLN A 819 -29.47 56.23 -5.94
CA GLN A 819 -28.30 55.42 -6.31
C GLN A 819 -27.90 55.61 -7.77
N TYR A 820 -28.87 55.71 -8.68
CA TYR A 820 -28.60 56.01 -10.09
C TYR A 820 -27.98 57.42 -10.29
N CYS A 821 -28.43 58.43 -9.54
CA CYS A 821 -27.79 59.75 -9.56
C CYS A 821 -26.35 59.74 -9.04
N VAL A 822 -26.06 58.93 -8.02
CA VAL A 822 -24.69 58.73 -7.51
C VAL A 822 -23.78 58.10 -8.58
N GLU A 823 -24.29 57.11 -9.32
CA GLU A 823 -23.55 56.45 -10.40
C GLU A 823 -23.25 57.38 -11.58
N ILE A 824 -24.19 58.26 -11.94
CA ILE A 824 -23.96 59.30 -12.96
C ILE A 824 -22.88 60.30 -12.48
N GLY A 825 -22.81 60.55 -11.17
CA GLY A 825 -21.77 61.37 -10.53
C GLY A 825 -21.83 62.86 -10.90
N ARG A 826 -22.89 63.30 -11.60
CA ARG A 826 -23.07 64.70 -11.99
C ARG A 826 -24.05 65.41 -11.05
N PRO A 827 -23.73 66.64 -10.59
CA PRO A 827 -24.57 67.38 -9.65
C PRO A 827 -25.91 67.84 -10.25
N ASP A 828 -25.98 67.97 -11.58
CA ASP A 828 -27.20 68.28 -12.33
C ASP A 828 -28.23 67.14 -12.27
N ALA A 829 -27.81 65.88 -12.21
CA ALA A 829 -28.71 64.73 -12.08
C ALA A 829 -29.48 64.74 -10.76
N PHE A 830 -28.82 65.07 -9.64
CA PHE A 830 -29.49 65.25 -8.34
C PHE A 830 -30.43 66.45 -8.35
N MET A 831 -30.08 67.53 -9.07
CA MET A 831 -30.98 68.67 -9.27
C MET A 831 -32.20 68.31 -10.11
N GLN A 832 -32.04 67.48 -11.16
CA GLN A 832 -33.14 66.99 -11.99
C GLN A 832 -34.07 66.07 -11.19
N LEU A 833 -33.51 65.16 -10.37
CA LEU A 833 -34.29 64.29 -9.49
C LEU A 833 -35.05 65.10 -8.42
N LEU A 834 -34.41 66.15 -7.88
CA LEU A 834 -35.07 67.11 -6.97
C LEU A 834 -36.22 67.84 -7.68
N ASP A 835 -36.02 68.29 -8.92
CA ASP A 835 -37.06 68.93 -9.74
C ASP A 835 -38.24 67.98 -9.97
N MET A 836 -37.95 66.71 -10.29
CA MET A 836 -38.97 65.66 -10.51
C MET A 836 -39.77 65.32 -9.23
N TYR A 837 -39.14 65.37 -8.05
CA TYR A 837 -39.85 65.19 -6.78
C TYR A 837 -40.68 66.40 -6.38
N LEU A 838 -40.23 67.61 -6.73
CA LEU A 838 -40.94 68.86 -6.40
C LEU A 838 -42.05 69.20 -7.40
N ASP A 839 -41.95 68.75 -8.65
CA ASP A 839 -42.98 68.91 -9.68
C ASP A 839 -43.13 67.62 -10.53
N PRO A 840 -43.83 66.60 -10.01
CA PRO A 840 -44.13 65.41 -10.78
C PRO A 840 -45.24 65.74 -11.80
N GLN A 841 -44.85 66.11 -13.02
CA GLN A 841 -45.71 66.62 -14.13
C GLN A 841 -47.01 65.82 -14.46
N ASN A 842 -47.21 64.64 -13.88
CA ASN A 842 -48.37 63.76 -14.07
C ASN A 842 -49.56 64.02 -13.12
N GLY A 843 -49.70 65.23 -12.56
CA GLY A 843 -50.80 65.58 -11.65
C GLY A 843 -50.75 64.87 -10.28
N LYS A 844 -49.60 64.30 -9.92
CA LYS A 844 -49.32 63.77 -8.57
C LYS A 844 -48.96 64.94 -7.64
N GLU A 845 -49.23 64.78 -6.35
CA GLU A 845 -48.75 65.76 -5.36
C GLU A 845 -47.22 65.70 -5.23
N PRO A 846 -46.56 66.83 -4.95
CA PRO A 846 -45.12 66.89 -4.76
C PRO A 846 -44.64 65.93 -3.66
N MET A 847 -43.61 65.15 -3.97
CA MET A 847 -43.01 64.13 -3.10
C MET A 847 -42.02 64.75 -2.10
N PHE A 848 -42.52 65.62 -1.22
CA PHE A 848 -41.69 66.41 -0.31
C PHE A 848 -40.78 65.58 0.62
N LYS A 849 -41.21 64.39 1.03
CA LYS A 849 -40.39 63.49 1.87
C LYS A 849 -39.16 62.97 1.12
N ALA A 850 -39.30 62.62 -0.15
CA ALA A 850 -38.20 62.16 -0.99
C ALA A 850 -37.23 63.32 -1.31
N ALA A 851 -37.76 64.50 -1.64
CA ALA A 851 -36.97 65.71 -1.83
C ALA A 851 -36.12 66.09 -0.60
N VAL A 852 -36.68 66.00 0.61
CA VAL A 852 -35.95 66.29 1.86
C VAL A 852 -34.88 65.24 2.14
N ARG A 853 -35.17 63.95 1.87
CA ARG A 853 -34.21 62.85 2.00
C ARG A 853 -33.01 63.05 1.07
N LEU A 854 -33.25 63.40 -0.19
CA LEU A 854 -32.20 63.69 -1.16
C LEU A 854 -31.34 64.89 -0.73
N LEU A 855 -31.95 65.97 -0.24
CA LEU A 855 -31.22 67.11 0.30
C LEU A 855 -30.39 66.74 1.53
N HIS A 856 -30.91 65.89 2.43
CA HIS A 856 -30.21 65.49 3.64
C HIS A 856 -28.96 64.66 3.35
N ASN A 857 -29.05 63.75 2.37
CA ASN A 857 -27.98 62.81 2.02
C ASN A 857 -26.96 63.41 1.04
N HIS A 858 -27.42 64.15 0.03
CA HIS A 858 -26.59 64.64 -1.08
C HIS A 858 -26.53 66.18 -1.16
N GLY A 859 -26.93 66.88 -0.10
CA GLY A 859 -26.90 68.34 -0.06
C GLY A 859 -25.51 68.96 -0.23
N GLU A 860 -24.43 68.31 0.21
CA GLU A 860 -23.06 68.85 0.08
C GLU A 860 -22.61 69.01 -1.38
N SER A 861 -23.06 68.10 -2.27
CA SER A 861 -22.74 68.11 -3.69
C SER A 861 -23.57 69.10 -4.52
N LEU A 862 -24.65 69.62 -3.94
CA LEU A 862 -25.56 70.54 -4.63
C LEU A 862 -25.11 71.98 -4.45
N ASP A 863 -25.31 72.79 -5.49
CA ASP A 863 -25.08 74.24 -5.37
C ASP A 863 -26.18 74.87 -4.49
N PRO A 864 -25.84 75.45 -3.32
CA PRO A 864 -26.84 75.99 -2.41
C PRO A 864 -27.70 77.09 -3.04
N LEU A 865 -27.18 77.82 -4.04
CA LEU A 865 -27.94 78.86 -4.74
C LEU A 865 -29.03 78.26 -5.62
N GLN A 866 -28.71 77.24 -6.42
CA GLN A 866 -29.67 76.58 -7.31
C GLN A 866 -30.74 75.82 -6.53
N VAL A 867 -30.37 75.21 -5.39
CA VAL A 867 -31.34 74.58 -4.48
C VAL A 867 -32.33 75.60 -3.95
N LEU A 868 -31.86 76.78 -3.52
CA LEU A 868 -32.75 77.84 -3.01
C LEU A 868 -33.68 78.43 -4.08
N GLU A 869 -33.22 78.50 -5.33
CA GLU A 869 -34.04 78.97 -6.46
C GLU A 869 -35.13 77.96 -6.86
N LYS A 870 -34.88 76.67 -6.67
CA LYS A 870 -35.78 75.57 -7.06
C LYS A 870 -36.81 75.18 -5.99
N LEU A 871 -36.62 75.57 -4.73
CA LEU A 871 -37.59 75.31 -3.67
C LEU A 871 -38.86 76.14 -3.92
N SER A 872 -39.99 75.47 -4.11
CA SER A 872 -41.29 76.13 -4.27
C SER A 872 -41.69 76.89 -2.98
N PRO A 873 -42.50 77.95 -3.09
CA PRO A 873 -43.00 78.68 -1.91
C PRO A 873 -43.89 77.81 -1.01
N ASP A 874 -44.40 76.69 -1.52
CA ASP A 874 -45.25 75.74 -0.81
C ASP A 874 -44.45 74.71 0.03
N MET A 875 -43.13 74.65 -0.14
CA MET A 875 -42.28 73.73 0.60
C MET A 875 -42.19 74.12 2.10
N PRO A 876 -42.51 73.20 3.03
CA PRO A 876 -42.36 73.48 4.46
C PRO A 876 -40.88 73.65 4.84
N LEU A 877 -40.43 74.91 4.98
CA LEU A 877 -39.03 75.26 5.28
C LEU A 877 -38.49 74.54 6.53
N LYS A 878 -39.38 74.21 7.48
CA LYS A 878 -39.06 73.49 8.71
C LYS A 878 -38.40 72.12 8.43
N LEU A 879 -38.81 71.42 7.36
CA LEU A 879 -38.29 70.09 7.02
C LEU A 879 -36.89 70.13 6.41
N ALA A 880 -36.52 71.21 5.71
CA ALA A 880 -35.23 71.34 5.03
C ALA A 880 -34.22 72.26 5.77
N SER A 881 -34.66 73.02 6.78
CA SER A 881 -33.89 74.06 7.46
C SER A 881 -32.53 73.59 8.04
N ASP A 882 -32.51 72.47 8.76
CA ASP A 882 -31.27 71.92 9.35
C ASP A 882 -30.25 71.48 8.28
N THR A 883 -30.74 71.00 7.15
CA THR A 883 -29.90 70.57 6.03
C THR A 883 -29.34 71.77 5.28
N ILE A 884 -30.16 72.77 4.95
CA ILE A 884 -29.72 74.01 4.29
C ILE A 884 -28.70 74.76 5.16
N LEU A 885 -28.92 74.83 6.48
CA LEU A 885 -27.97 75.44 7.41
C LEU A 885 -26.62 74.72 7.44
N ARG A 886 -26.62 73.39 7.40
CA ARG A 886 -25.37 72.60 7.31
C ARG A 886 -24.65 72.86 6.00
N MET A 887 -25.35 72.87 4.86
CA MET A 887 -24.76 73.15 3.54
C MET A 887 -24.07 74.53 3.50
N LEU A 888 -24.76 75.58 3.95
CA LEU A 888 -24.21 76.94 3.96
C LEU A 888 -23.00 77.08 4.89
N ARG A 889 -23.04 76.45 6.08
CA ARG A 889 -21.90 76.44 7.02
C ARG A 889 -20.69 75.68 6.47
N ALA A 890 -20.91 74.54 5.81
CA ALA A 890 -19.86 73.76 5.17
C ALA A 890 -19.13 74.57 4.09
N ARG A 891 -19.87 75.29 3.23
CA ARG A 891 -19.27 76.19 2.22
C ARG A 891 -18.36 77.25 2.85
N VAL A 892 -18.80 77.90 3.94
CA VAL A 892 -17.99 78.90 4.66
C VAL A 892 -16.74 78.26 5.29
N HIS A 893 -16.87 77.06 5.84
CA HIS A 893 -15.75 76.32 6.41
C HIS A 893 -14.69 75.95 5.37
N HIS A 894 -15.09 75.35 4.24
CA HIS A 894 -14.17 75.00 3.14
C HIS A 894 -13.46 76.22 2.57
N HIS A 895 -14.15 77.36 2.46
CA HIS A 895 -13.50 78.61 2.04
C HIS A 895 -12.36 79.02 2.98
N ARG A 896 -12.60 79.00 4.30
CA ARG A 896 -11.58 79.33 5.31
C ARG A 896 -10.44 78.31 5.33
N GLN A 897 -10.75 77.02 5.22
CA GLN A 897 -9.74 75.96 5.17
C GLN A 897 -8.85 76.09 3.92
N GLY A 898 -9.45 76.40 2.76
CA GLY A 898 -8.72 76.70 1.53
C GLY A 898 -7.78 77.90 1.68
N GLN A 899 -8.20 78.96 2.40
CA GLN A 899 -7.32 80.09 2.72
C GLN A 899 -6.12 79.69 3.59
N ILE A 900 -6.31 78.81 4.58
CA ILE A 900 -5.21 78.30 5.42
C ILE A 900 -4.20 77.53 4.57
N VAL A 901 -4.69 76.58 3.76
CA VAL A 901 -3.84 75.77 2.86
C VAL A 901 -3.08 76.67 1.89
N HIS A 902 -3.75 77.66 1.29
CA HIS A 902 -3.11 78.62 0.39
C HIS A 902 -1.94 79.35 1.07
N ASN A 903 -2.15 79.86 2.30
CA ASN A 903 -1.15 80.62 3.02
C ASN A 903 0.04 79.75 3.49
N VAL A 904 -0.21 78.52 3.94
CA VAL A 904 0.85 77.57 4.34
C VAL A 904 1.67 77.15 3.13
N SER A 905 1.03 76.80 2.02
CA SER A 905 1.72 76.45 0.77
C SER A 905 2.58 77.61 0.26
N ARG A 906 2.09 78.85 0.40
CA ARG A 906 2.86 80.05 0.06
C ARG A 906 4.11 80.21 0.94
N ALA A 907 4.02 79.95 2.25
CA ALA A 907 5.17 80.00 3.15
C ALA A 907 6.22 78.95 2.77
N LEU A 908 5.80 77.71 2.52
CA LEU A 908 6.68 76.62 2.09
C LEU A 908 7.39 76.91 0.76
N ASP A 909 6.71 77.55 -0.21
CA ASP A 909 7.34 77.98 -1.48
C ASP A 909 8.43 79.02 -1.23
N VAL A 910 8.22 79.97 -0.32
CA VAL A 910 9.22 80.97 0.04
C VAL A 910 10.46 80.32 0.68
N ASP A 911 10.26 79.42 1.66
CA ASP A 911 11.36 78.71 2.32
C ASP A 911 12.15 77.84 1.34
N SER A 912 11.44 77.13 0.45
CA SER A 912 12.07 76.30 -0.59
C SER A 912 12.90 77.14 -1.56
N ARG A 913 12.43 78.35 -1.92
CA ARG A 913 13.19 79.30 -2.74
C ARG A 913 14.44 79.79 -2.04
N LEU A 914 14.38 80.04 -0.73
CA LEU A 914 15.53 80.45 0.07
C LEU A 914 16.60 79.35 0.11
N ALA A 915 16.22 78.11 0.47
CA ALA A 915 17.14 76.97 0.50
C ALA A 915 17.82 76.75 -0.87
N ARG A 916 17.08 76.95 -1.97
CA ARG A 916 17.65 76.87 -3.33
C ARG A 916 18.67 77.97 -3.61
N LEU A 917 18.45 79.19 -3.11
CA LEU A 917 19.41 80.29 -3.27
C LEU A 917 20.69 80.04 -2.47
N GLU A 918 20.56 79.52 -1.25
CA GLU A 918 21.69 79.12 -0.42
C GLU A 918 22.56 78.07 -1.14
N GLU A 919 21.96 77.00 -1.67
CA GLU A 919 22.70 75.99 -2.44
C GLU A 919 23.38 76.55 -3.69
N ARG A 920 22.75 77.49 -4.40
CA ARG A 920 23.35 78.15 -5.57
C ARG A 920 24.54 79.04 -5.23
N SER A 921 24.65 79.51 -4.00
CA SER A 921 25.77 80.33 -3.53
C SER A 921 27.00 79.52 -3.12
N ARG A 922 26.88 78.19 -3.08
CA ARG A 922 27.95 77.29 -2.62
C ARG A 922 29.07 77.19 -3.65
N HIS A 923 30.30 77.16 -3.17
CA HIS A 923 31.52 77.05 -3.96
C HIS A 923 32.57 76.25 -3.17
N VAL A 924 33.51 75.62 -3.87
CA VAL A 924 34.65 74.91 -3.26
C VAL A 924 35.95 75.38 -3.91
N GLN A 925 37.00 75.49 -3.11
CA GLN A 925 38.32 75.94 -3.54
C GLN A 925 39.24 74.73 -3.81
N ILE A 926 39.88 74.70 -4.98
CA ILE A 926 40.86 73.66 -5.37
C ILE A 926 42.26 74.28 -5.33
N ASN A 927 43.17 73.66 -4.58
CA ASN A 927 44.57 74.07 -4.46
C ASN A 927 45.50 72.98 -5.07
N ASP A 928 46.81 73.25 -5.15
CA ASP A 928 47.79 72.32 -5.75
C ASP A 928 47.93 70.98 -5.02
N GLU A 929 47.56 70.94 -3.74
CA GLU A 929 47.53 69.72 -2.92
C GLU A 929 46.21 68.94 -3.02
N SER A 930 45.18 69.49 -3.67
CA SER A 930 43.87 68.83 -3.76
C SER A 930 43.96 67.52 -4.53
N LEU A 931 43.50 66.44 -3.89
CA LEU A 931 43.50 65.09 -4.41
C LEU A 931 42.09 64.68 -4.83
N CYS A 932 42.00 63.75 -5.78
CA CYS A 932 40.75 63.07 -6.10
C CYS A 932 40.36 62.13 -4.95
N ASP A 933 39.14 62.25 -4.41
CA ASP A 933 38.69 61.40 -3.29
C ASP A 933 38.61 59.91 -3.63
N SER A 934 38.51 59.56 -4.93
CA SER A 934 38.41 58.17 -5.39
C SER A 934 39.76 57.51 -5.70
N CYS A 935 40.67 58.20 -6.39
CA CYS A 935 41.94 57.62 -6.85
C CYS A 935 43.17 58.27 -6.20
N PHE A 936 42.97 59.26 -5.34
CA PHE A 936 44.00 60.03 -4.64
C PHE A 936 45.03 60.71 -5.55
N ALA A 937 44.74 60.81 -6.86
CA ALA A 937 45.58 61.54 -7.80
C ALA A 937 45.41 63.05 -7.59
N ARG A 938 46.50 63.82 -7.65
CA ARG A 938 46.45 65.28 -7.64
C ARG A 938 45.58 65.81 -8.78
N LEU A 939 44.61 66.65 -8.41
CA LEU A 939 43.68 67.33 -9.30
C LEU A 939 44.40 68.47 -10.02
N GLY A 940 45.01 69.40 -9.29
CA GLY A 940 45.72 70.54 -9.88
C GLY A 940 44.87 71.22 -10.98
N THR A 941 45.42 71.31 -12.20
CA THR A 941 44.74 71.87 -13.39
C THR A 941 43.86 70.87 -14.16
N LYS A 942 43.67 69.64 -13.67
CA LYS A 942 42.88 68.61 -14.36
C LYS A 942 41.38 68.84 -14.16
N LEU A 943 40.58 68.38 -15.12
CA LEU A 943 39.12 68.35 -15.01
C LEU A 943 38.67 67.55 -13.78
N PHE A 944 37.81 68.15 -12.96
CA PHE A 944 37.22 67.56 -11.77
C PHE A 944 35.69 67.73 -11.78
N ALA A 945 35.02 66.95 -10.94
CA ALA A 945 33.59 67.07 -10.67
C ALA A 945 33.38 67.03 -9.14
N MET A 946 32.34 67.71 -8.67
CA MET A 946 31.94 67.72 -7.27
C MET A 946 30.55 67.09 -7.15
N TYR A 947 30.40 66.16 -6.21
CA TYR A 947 29.11 65.56 -5.89
C TYR A 947 28.37 66.38 -4.80
N PRO A 948 27.03 66.20 -4.67
CA PRO A 948 26.24 66.89 -3.65
C PRO A 948 26.69 66.69 -2.19
N ASP A 949 27.44 65.63 -1.90
CA ASP A 949 28.05 65.34 -0.58
C ASP A 949 29.41 66.05 -0.36
N ASP A 950 29.75 66.99 -1.23
CA ASP A 950 30.99 67.79 -1.22
C ASP A 950 32.27 67.00 -1.55
N THR A 951 32.14 65.74 -2.02
CA THR A 951 33.29 64.98 -2.52
C THR A 951 33.73 65.44 -3.91
N ILE A 952 35.04 65.48 -4.13
CA ILE A 952 35.67 65.98 -5.35
C ILE A 952 36.43 64.84 -6.02
N VAL A 953 36.08 64.57 -7.27
CA VAL A 953 36.70 63.49 -8.06
C VAL A 953 37.29 64.02 -9.35
N CYS A 954 38.35 63.38 -9.84
CA CYS A 954 38.83 63.64 -11.20
C CYS A 954 37.82 63.15 -12.23
N TYR A 955 37.78 63.78 -13.40
CA TYR A 955 36.81 63.45 -14.46
C TYR A 955 36.82 61.96 -14.86
N LYS A 956 37.98 61.29 -14.78
CA LYS A 956 38.09 59.85 -15.05
C LYS A 956 37.34 59.00 -14.02
N CYS A 957 37.42 59.36 -12.73
CA CYS A 957 36.65 58.69 -11.68
C CYS A 957 35.17 59.02 -11.78
N TYR A 958 34.80 60.26 -12.11
CA TYR A 958 33.42 60.65 -12.37
C TYR A 958 32.77 59.82 -13.47
N ARG A 959 33.45 59.63 -14.62
CA ARG A 959 32.94 58.78 -15.72
C ARG A 959 32.72 57.31 -15.30
N ARG A 960 33.49 56.80 -14.34
CA ARG A 960 33.35 55.42 -13.85
C ARG A 960 32.22 55.29 -12.85
N LEU A 961 32.11 56.23 -11.90
CA LEU A 961 31.12 56.20 -10.83
C LEU A 961 29.74 56.68 -11.29
N GLY A 962 29.69 57.49 -12.35
CA GLY A 962 28.48 58.09 -12.87
C GLY A 962 28.00 59.27 -12.03
N GLU A 963 26.88 59.88 -12.43
CA GLU A 963 26.38 61.12 -11.81
C GLU A 963 25.67 60.86 -10.46
N SER A 964 25.19 59.64 -10.25
CA SER A 964 24.29 59.32 -9.13
C SER A 964 24.98 58.78 -7.89
N LYS A 965 26.20 58.24 -7.98
CA LYS A 965 26.89 57.63 -6.83
C LYS A 965 28.22 58.31 -6.56
N SER A 966 28.41 58.82 -5.35
CA SER A 966 29.69 59.39 -4.94
C SER A 966 30.66 58.31 -4.43
N VAL A 967 31.88 58.73 -4.12
CA VAL A 967 32.94 57.86 -3.57
C VAL A 967 32.55 57.29 -2.21
N THR A 968 31.70 57.98 -1.45
CA THR A 968 31.19 57.50 -0.15
C THR A 968 30.19 56.35 -0.30
N GLY A 969 29.82 55.97 -1.53
CA GLY A 969 28.89 54.90 -1.83
C GLY A 969 27.42 55.31 -1.75
N ARG A 970 27.13 56.59 -1.46
CA ARG A 970 25.76 57.12 -1.40
C ARG A 970 25.20 57.31 -2.81
N ASP A 971 23.98 56.83 -3.03
CA ASP A 971 23.25 56.99 -4.28
C ASP A 971 22.26 58.15 -4.18
N PHE A 972 22.56 59.29 -4.78
CA PHE A 972 21.72 60.50 -4.72
C PHE A 972 20.36 60.33 -5.39
N LYS A 973 20.12 59.26 -6.16
CA LYS A 973 18.78 58.93 -6.68
C LYS A 973 17.90 58.19 -5.68
N ARG A 974 18.50 57.51 -4.69
CA ARG A 974 17.78 56.72 -3.68
C ARG A 974 17.80 57.39 -2.31
N ASP A 975 18.93 57.98 -1.95
CA ASP A 975 19.19 58.63 -0.68
C ASP A 975 19.33 60.15 -0.90
N VAL A 976 18.21 60.87 -0.75
CA VAL A 976 18.22 62.34 -0.83
C VAL A 976 19.06 62.89 0.31
N LEU A 977 20.14 63.59 -0.02
CA LEU A 977 21.03 64.18 0.96
C LEU A 977 20.40 65.46 1.51
N ILE A 978 19.88 65.42 2.73
CA ILE A 978 19.33 66.60 3.42
C ILE A 978 20.44 67.21 4.27
N LYS A 979 20.93 68.39 3.89
CA LYS A 979 21.90 69.13 4.71
C LYS A 979 21.18 69.80 5.88
N PRO A 980 21.84 69.98 7.05
CA PRO A 980 21.20 70.60 8.21
C PRO A 980 20.68 72.03 7.98
N GLY A 981 21.12 72.73 6.91
CA GLY A 981 20.52 74.00 6.47
C GLY A 981 19.21 73.86 5.68
N TRP A 982 18.82 72.66 5.26
CA TRP A 982 17.58 72.39 4.51
C TRP A 982 16.41 71.99 5.41
N LEU A 983 16.69 71.70 6.68
CA LEU A 983 15.66 71.50 7.68
C LEU A 983 15.25 72.89 8.17
N VAL A 984 13.97 73.21 8.01
CA VAL A 984 13.35 74.37 8.64
C VAL A 984 13.69 74.29 10.13
N ASN A 985 14.59 75.16 10.62
CA ASN A 985 14.73 75.38 12.05
C ASN A 985 13.36 75.90 12.51
N ARG A 986 12.60 75.05 13.20
CA ARG A 986 11.39 75.49 13.89
C ARG A 986 11.73 76.47 14.98
#